data_AF-A0A454TJL2-F1
#
_entry.id   AF-A0A454TJL2-F1
#
_cell.length_a   1.000
_cell.length_b   1.000
_cell.length_c   1.000
_cell.angle_alpha   90.00
_cell.angle_beta   90.00
_cell.angle_gamma   90.00
#
_symmetry.space_group_name_H-M   'P 1'
#
loop_
_entity.id
_entity.type
_entity.pdbx_description
1 polymer ?
#
loop_
_entity_poly.entity_id
_entity_poly.type
_entity_poly.pdbx_seq_one_letter_code
_entity_poly.pdbx_strand_id
1 'polypeptide(L)'
;MFSNYHTGGPYDLQRGFDGQSFGGFVPAFTPLASYDFGLAVTASGGNFIIGAEVAGGLQNAWNSLFNEKVDASGDFLNNPRNVANEIRGFQDYTNGSYANGDYLGNYDKEIPYANAGQVLNALERLGYEVHFGKFGITRAILKGPRGISDLVNRIFRAVLFNSGSDPLAIDLTGNGIKTIGASQSGVMFDTTGSGNSVSTGWIAEGTGWLAYNPSGATTLTSETQLFGAASLLPNGKYATDGFQALSLFDSNGDGVIDTQDPEFANLRVWVGAPSSGSSDPNMPAGQMLTLQQLGIVSISLNERPSWINTGGTGVEVNTESSYATVTWSDGRQTTIGAVNLTGNPFYQNLATPAQLQTSGDDAANAIPLMQGSGAMYDTRTAAQLSPSFSGLLQKYSTLTSRADQIAMLPQLLAVWGGTSNFQALMERNRWGYSDPCYVYQFDGIQQYANTNVQLNPGDQSNWTDAYRNMVGIVDILEKFNGQLLYDPASTGALCGHNRAFLSYNPGGEAGDGKSASIFVSPTYSIDVSASQVSALMQGYQALERSVYQGLVLQTRLMPYLNAIGLNVDSKGATGIRVDFSKFNNLLDGKFSTDPVNAMVDLAELTASGSSLLSAVGYDPTARLKQWAMQLQSSGQWQNFLGQFSDGIEAGYSNGVFNMLSSAGNGIFLTSADSSTVQDNNGSSILIATTGNDTLISGKGNDTLVAGIGYTYMAGRSGADTYVFERGDGIAEMETSGGQNNVLQLTNYNRSDLVLRQDGNTMVLDFGNGDVVRLHDYFLRQQVWGGDVGMRSVQFADGTQMSIAELAASANTVHGNGDGTFSGGWGNNILIGGAGNETLVGGNGNSTLVAGVGNDLLQAGSGNNT
;
A
#
# COMPACT_ATOMS: atom_id res chain seq x y z
N MET A 1 -17.29 54.59 23.67
CA MET A 1 -17.85 55.73 24.43
C MET A 1 -19.08 55.23 25.16
N PHE A 2 -19.05 55.29 26.50
CA PHE A 2 -20.15 55.29 27.50
C PHE A 2 -21.31 54.27 27.33
N SER A 3 -21.86 53.59 28.32
CA SER A 3 -21.73 53.49 29.78
C SER A 3 -22.68 52.32 30.16
N ASN A 4 -22.26 51.31 30.93
CA ASN A 4 -22.43 51.24 32.39
C ASN A 4 -23.87 50.95 32.89
N TYR A 5 -23.95 49.91 33.72
CA TYR A 5 -24.80 49.73 34.92
C TYR A 5 -26.13 48.92 34.93
N HIS A 6 -26.09 47.94 35.86
CA HIS A 6 -27.07 47.59 36.92
C HIS A 6 -28.37 46.82 36.57
N THR A 7 -28.47 45.55 36.97
CA THR A 7 -28.98 44.96 38.25
C THR A 7 -30.48 45.10 38.49
N GLY A 8 -31.15 43.97 38.73
CA GLY A 8 -32.44 43.90 39.43
C GLY A 8 -33.37 42.81 38.91
N GLY A 9 -33.49 41.68 39.61
CA GLY A 9 -34.67 40.80 39.52
C GLY A 9 -35.82 41.36 40.39
N PRO A 10 -36.72 40.53 40.92
CA PRO A 10 -37.43 39.34 40.40
C PRO A 10 -38.97 39.62 40.43
N TYR A 11 -39.83 38.63 40.78
CA TYR A 11 -41.32 38.64 40.87
C TYR A 11 -42.07 38.29 39.56
N ASP A 12 -43.20 37.59 39.51
CA ASP A 12 -43.98 36.72 40.41
C ASP A 12 -44.96 35.96 39.49
N LEU A 13 -45.10 34.63 39.59
CA LEU A 13 -46.34 33.92 39.94
C LEU A 13 -47.66 34.57 39.48
N GLN A 14 -48.42 33.88 38.60
CA GLN A 14 -49.70 33.22 38.94
C GLN A 14 -50.51 32.76 37.71
N ARG A 15 -51.08 31.54 37.84
CA ARG A 15 -52.44 31.04 37.47
C ARG A 15 -53.02 31.43 36.08
N GLY A 16 -53.65 30.55 35.30
CA GLY A 16 -54.21 29.22 35.50
C GLY A 16 -55.27 28.96 34.42
N PHE A 17 -55.78 27.72 34.40
CA PHE A 17 -56.99 27.19 33.71
C PHE A 17 -56.92 26.72 32.24
N ASP A 18 -56.98 25.38 32.15
CA ASP A 18 -57.92 24.53 31.40
C ASP A 18 -58.16 24.68 29.88
N GLY A 19 -58.01 23.54 29.20
CA GLY A 19 -59.14 22.99 28.42
C GLY A 19 -59.01 22.90 26.89
N GLN A 20 -58.63 21.70 26.43
CA GLN A 20 -59.10 21.00 25.23
C GLN A 20 -58.60 21.35 23.81
N SER A 21 -58.37 20.24 23.10
CA SER A 21 -58.60 19.94 21.67
C SER A 21 -57.51 20.21 20.61
N PHE A 22 -57.19 19.08 19.96
CA PHE A 22 -56.43 18.79 18.74
C PHE A 22 -56.51 19.79 17.57
N GLY A 23 -55.39 19.89 16.85
CA GLY A 23 -55.35 19.89 15.38
C GLY A 23 -54.61 21.06 14.73
N GLY A 24 -53.39 20.83 14.23
CA GLY A 24 -52.71 21.74 13.30
C GLY A 24 -51.19 21.56 13.21
N PHE A 25 -50.71 21.03 12.09
CA PHE A 25 -49.30 20.86 11.75
C PHE A 25 -48.71 22.16 11.13
N VAL A 26 -47.58 22.64 11.70
CA VAL A 26 -46.37 23.26 11.06
C VAL A 26 -46.48 24.72 10.51
N PRO A 27 -45.42 25.59 10.41
CA PRO A 27 -43.98 25.51 10.79
C PRO A 27 -43.35 26.71 11.58
N ALA A 28 -42.06 26.50 11.94
CA ALA A 28 -40.93 27.45 12.03
C ALA A 28 -40.69 28.23 13.34
N PHE A 29 -39.54 27.97 13.98
CA PHE A 29 -38.38 28.89 14.02
C PHE A 29 -37.10 28.17 14.52
N THR A 30 -35.98 28.67 14.03
CA THR A 30 -34.57 28.22 14.02
C THR A 30 -33.89 27.96 15.38
N PRO A 31 -32.89 27.06 15.47
CA PRO A 31 -32.07 26.87 16.68
C PRO A 31 -30.90 27.87 16.76
N LEU A 32 -30.68 28.42 17.96
CA LEU A 32 -29.49 29.19 18.33
C LEU A 32 -28.30 28.26 18.56
N ALA A 33 -27.12 28.76 18.18
CA ALA A 33 -25.83 28.09 18.12
C ALA A 33 -25.39 27.37 19.41
N SER A 34 -24.84 26.17 19.25
CA SER A 34 -24.10 25.42 20.28
C SER A 34 -22.61 25.79 20.24
N TYR A 35 -22.08 26.27 21.36
CA TYR A 35 -20.65 26.47 21.58
C TYR A 35 -19.93 25.13 21.75
N ASP A 36 -18.80 24.96 21.05
CA ASP A 36 -17.86 23.84 21.18
C ASP A 36 -17.08 23.91 22.50
N PHE A 37 -16.95 22.78 23.19
CA PHE A 37 -15.96 22.58 24.24
C PHE A 37 -15.04 21.42 23.83
N GLY A 38 -13.77 21.74 23.58
CA GLY A 38 -12.73 20.77 23.23
C GLY A 38 -12.07 20.16 24.47
N LEU A 39 -11.76 18.88 24.40
CA LEU A 39 -10.86 18.17 25.32
C LEU A 39 -9.45 18.23 24.71
N ALA A 40 -8.52 18.94 25.37
CA ALA A 40 -7.11 18.93 25.01
C ALA A 40 -6.35 17.95 25.92
N VAL A 41 -5.68 16.96 25.33
CA VAL A 41 -4.68 16.13 26.00
C VAL A 41 -3.32 16.58 25.47
N THR A 42 -2.53 17.26 26.30
CA THR A 42 -1.15 17.62 25.98
C THR A 42 -0.18 16.71 26.73
N ALA A 43 0.69 16.03 25.99
CA ALA A 43 1.77 15.24 26.56
C ALA A 43 2.99 16.16 26.79
N SER A 44 3.36 16.36 28.06
CA SER A 44 4.72 16.78 28.41
C SER A 44 5.15 16.08 29.70
N GLY A 45 6.28 15.40 29.69
CA GLY A 45 6.98 14.98 30.91
C GLY A 45 6.40 13.79 31.70
N GLY A 46 5.69 12.86 31.06
CA GLY A 46 5.44 11.52 31.66
C GLY A 46 4.37 11.44 32.76
N ASN A 47 3.56 12.48 32.99
CA ASN A 47 2.39 12.41 33.89
C ASN A 47 1.10 12.79 33.17
N PHE A 48 0.05 11.97 33.32
CA PHE A 48 -1.31 12.25 32.85
C PHE A 48 -2.10 13.01 33.93
N ILE A 49 -2.66 14.17 33.61
CA ILE A 49 -3.68 14.84 34.42
C ILE A 49 -4.90 15.10 33.54
N ILE A 50 -6.04 14.51 33.90
CA ILE A 50 -7.34 14.76 33.26
C ILE A 50 -8.13 15.68 34.20
N GLY A 51 -8.37 16.93 33.79
CA GLY A 51 -9.29 17.83 34.47
C GLY A 51 -10.67 17.75 33.82
N ALA A 52 -11.69 17.28 34.55
CA ALA A 52 -13.08 17.32 34.11
C ALA A 52 -13.90 18.19 35.07
N GLU A 53 -14.57 19.22 34.56
CA GLU A 53 -15.68 19.86 35.26
C GLU A 53 -16.94 19.03 34.96
N VAL A 54 -17.49 18.32 35.96
CA VAL A 54 -18.60 17.38 35.78
C VAL A 54 -19.79 17.78 36.66
N ALA A 55 -20.97 17.86 36.05
CA ALA A 55 -22.24 17.88 36.77
C ALA A 55 -22.58 16.49 37.32
N GLY A 56 -22.33 16.28 38.61
CA GLY A 56 -23.22 15.68 39.61
C GLY A 56 -23.62 14.19 39.60
N GLY A 57 -23.44 13.42 38.53
CA GLY A 57 -24.07 12.08 38.44
C GLY A 57 -23.20 10.84 38.69
N LEU A 58 -21.90 10.89 38.41
CA LEU A 58 -21.07 9.68 38.21
C LEU A 58 -19.91 9.51 39.22
N GLN A 59 -19.87 10.29 40.30
CA GLN A 59 -18.79 10.21 41.29
C GLN A 59 -18.91 8.96 42.21
N ASN A 60 -20.11 8.44 42.45
CA ASN A 60 -20.33 7.44 43.51
C ASN A 60 -20.00 6.00 43.10
N ALA A 61 -20.05 5.67 41.80
CA ALA A 61 -19.67 4.34 41.31
C ALA A 61 -18.14 4.19 41.21
N TRP A 62 -17.43 5.28 40.88
CA TRP A 62 -15.97 5.27 40.70
C TRP A 62 -15.22 5.24 42.04
N ASN A 63 -15.73 5.91 43.07
CA ASN A 63 -15.12 5.91 44.40
C ASN A 63 -15.33 4.60 45.21
N SER A 64 -16.28 3.74 44.82
CA SER A 64 -16.61 2.49 45.52
C SER A 64 -15.72 1.32 45.11
N LEU A 65 -15.13 1.36 43.90
CA LEU A 65 -14.41 0.22 43.31
C LEU A 65 -12.89 0.20 43.59
N PHE A 66 -12.29 1.31 44.06
CA PHE A 66 -10.83 1.42 44.19
C PHE A 66 -10.29 1.81 45.57
N ASN A 67 -11.14 2.07 46.57
CA ASN A 67 -10.69 2.67 47.83
C ASN A 67 -10.40 1.70 48.99
N GLU A 68 -10.24 0.39 48.76
CA GLU A 68 -9.99 -0.54 49.88
C GLU A 68 -8.62 -1.25 49.91
N LYS A 69 -7.69 -1.03 48.97
CA LYS A 69 -6.35 -1.64 49.06
C LYS A 69 -5.21 -0.76 48.57
N VAL A 70 -5.00 0.36 49.26
CA VAL A 70 -3.70 1.03 49.29
C VAL A 70 -3.21 0.93 50.73
N ASP A 71 -2.19 0.10 50.99
CA ASP A 71 -1.48 0.23 52.26
C ASP A 71 -0.58 1.47 52.21
N ALA A 72 -0.26 2.01 53.38
CA ALA A 72 0.33 3.33 53.58
C ALA A 72 1.78 3.50 53.07
N SER A 73 2.26 2.64 52.17
CA SER A 73 3.61 2.71 51.59
C SER A 73 3.66 2.98 50.07
N GLY A 74 2.53 2.91 49.35
CA GLY A 74 2.41 3.51 48.01
C GLY A 74 3.22 2.86 46.88
N ASP A 75 3.55 1.57 46.94
CA ASP A 75 4.37 0.92 45.89
C ASP A 75 3.81 -0.47 45.51
N PHE A 76 3.00 -0.55 44.45
CA PHE A 76 2.42 -1.82 43.98
C PHE A 76 2.52 -2.09 42.47
N LEU A 77 3.04 -1.16 41.66
CA LEU A 77 2.97 -1.25 40.19
C LEU A 77 4.26 -1.68 39.47
N ASN A 78 5.20 -2.35 40.15
CA ASN A 78 6.49 -2.72 39.52
C ASN A 78 6.83 -4.23 39.50
N ASN A 79 5.88 -5.16 39.68
CA ASN A 79 6.18 -6.60 39.62
C ASN A 79 5.29 -7.41 38.65
N PRO A 80 5.81 -7.90 37.50
CA PRO A 80 5.05 -8.66 36.50
C PRO A 80 4.58 -10.06 36.95
N ARG A 81 5.04 -10.59 38.09
CA ARG A 81 4.55 -11.89 38.61
C ARG A 81 3.17 -11.84 39.26
N ASN A 82 2.70 -10.66 39.67
CA ASN A 82 1.38 -10.53 40.32
C ASN A 82 0.23 -10.45 39.30
N VAL A 83 0.48 -9.89 38.11
CA VAL A 83 -0.49 -9.87 36.99
C VAL A 83 -0.78 -11.29 36.48
N ALA A 84 0.22 -12.17 36.48
CA ALA A 84 0.07 -13.57 36.03
C ALA A 84 -0.74 -14.45 37.00
N ASN A 85 -0.91 -14.06 38.27
CA ASN A 85 -1.68 -14.80 39.25
C ASN A 85 -3.16 -14.36 39.30
N GLU A 86 -3.48 -13.09 38.99
CA GLU A 86 -4.87 -12.64 38.81
C GLU A 86 -5.51 -13.18 37.51
N ILE A 87 -4.72 -13.36 36.44
CA ILE A 87 -5.19 -14.03 35.21
C ILE A 87 -5.59 -15.49 35.46
N ARG A 88 -4.98 -16.17 36.45
CA ARG A 88 -5.30 -17.55 36.80
C ARG A 88 -6.56 -17.68 37.66
N GLY A 89 -6.91 -16.65 38.43
CA GLY A 89 -8.16 -16.61 39.22
C GLY A 89 -9.42 -16.35 38.38
N PHE A 90 -9.26 -15.84 37.16
CA PHE A 90 -10.37 -15.53 36.25
C PHE A 90 -10.87 -16.75 35.45
N GLN A 91 -10.15 -17.89 35.46
CA GLN A 91 -10.52 -19.10 34.71
C GLN A 91 -11.61 -19.95 35.39
N ASP A 92 -11.85 -19.79 36.70
CA ASP A 92 -12.75 -20.67 37.45
C ASP A 92 -14.21 -20.20 37.54
N TYR A 93 -14.58 -19.07 36.93
CA TYR A 93 -15.93 -18.47 37.05
C TYR A 93 -16.85 -18.67 35.83
N THR A 94 -16.44 -19.41 34.80
CA THR A 94 -17.16 -19.50 33.51
C THR A 94 -18.06 -20.72 33.33
N ASN A 95 -18.23 -21.60 34.32
CA ASN A 95 -19.16 -22.73 34.21
C ASN A 95 -20.54 -22.41 34.81
N GLY A 96 -21.42 -21.82 34.00
CA GLY A 96 -22.83 -21.60 34.35
C GLY A 96 -23.72 -21.46 33.12
N SER A 97 -24.36 -22.57 32.71
CA SER A 97 -25.33 -22.67 31.61
C SER A 97 -26.55 -21.77 31.80
N TYR A 98 -27.03 -21.08 30.75
CA TYR A 98 -28.46 -20.78 30.58
C TYR A 98 -28.86 -20.67 29.10
N ALA A 99 -30.03 -21.25 28.81
CA ALA A 99 -30.65 -21.47 27.51
C ALA A 99 -31.80 -20.47 27.22
N ASN A 100 -32.25 -20.49 25.96
CA ASN A 100 -33.37 -19.78 25.30
C ASN A 100 -33.09 -18.31 24.96
N GLY A 101 -33.25 -17.80 23.72
CA GLY A 101 -33.98 -18.27 22.55
C GLY A 101 -34.87 -17.13 22.06
N ASP A 102 -34.50 -16.46 20.97
CA ASP A 102 -35.43 -15.89 19.97
C ASP A 102 -34.69 -15.36 18.74
N TYR A 103 -35.26 -15.71 17.58
CA TYR A 103 -34.74 -15.58 16.22
C TYR A 103 -34.75 -14.14 15.68
N LEU A 104 -33.60 -13.66 15.21
CA LEU A 104 -33.41 -12.83 14.01
C LEU A 104 -32.00 -13.13 13.48
N GLY A 105 -31.87 -13.38 12.17
CA GLY A 105 -30.63 -13.83 11.54
C GLY A 105 -29.51 -12.79 11.67
N ASN A 106 -28.51 -13.10 12.50
CA ASN A 106 -27.35 -12.26 12.77
C ASN A 106 -26.15 -12.72 11.92
N TYR A 107 -25.66 -11.83 11.06
CA TYR A 107 -24.29 -11.81 10.55
C TYR A 107 -23.38 -11.01 11.52
N ASP A 108 -23.55 -11.19 12.83
CA ASP A 108 -22.72 -10.55 13.84
C ASP A 108 -21.72 -11.56 14.38
N LYS A 109 -20.51 -11.59 13.80
CA LYS A 109 -19.35 -12.26 14.40
C LYS A 109 -19.04 -11.58 15.74
N GLU A 110 -19.16 -12.30 16.85
CA GLU A 110 -18.76 -11.81 18.17
C GLU A 110 -17.23 -11.64 18.25
N ILE A 111 -16.73 -10.45 18.60
CA ILE A 111 -15.30 -10.19 18.82
C ILE A 111 -15.05 -10.10 20.34
N PRO A 112 -14.24 -10.98 20.95
CA PRO A 112 -13.92 -10.92 22.37
C PRO A 112 -13.08 -9.69 22.77
N TYR A 113 -13.25 -9.30 24.03
CA TYR A 113 -12.70 -8.15 24.77
C TYR A 113 -11.21 -7.76 24.62
N ALA A 114 -10.33 -8.64 24.13
CA ALA A 114 -8.91 -8.33 24.02
C ALA A 114 -8.60 -7.28 22.93
N ASN A 115 -9.61 -6.87 22.15
CA ASN A 115 -9.37 -6.31 20.84
C ASN A 115 -9.63 -4.80 20.71
N ALA A 116 -10.20 -4.07 21.68
CA ALA A 116 -10.35 -2.61 21.53
C ALA A 116 -8.99 -1.89 21.49
N GLY A 117 -8.06 -2.31 22.35
CA GLY A 117 -6.66 -1.89 22.30
C GLY A 117 -5.92 -2.45 21.08
N GLN A 118 -6.29 -3.62 20.55
CA GLN A 118 -5.69 -4.16 19.33
C GLN A 118 -6.21 -3.49 18.07
N VAL A 119 -7.48 -3.06 18.03
CA VAL A 119 -8.08 -2.28 16.96
C VAL A 119 -7.48 -0.88 16.96
N LEU A 120 -7.32 -0.24 18.14
CA LEU A 120 -6.61 1.03 18.24
C LEU A 120 -5.13 0.89 17.82
N ASN A 121 -4.41 -0.12 18.32
CA ASN A 121 -3.04 -0.42 17.91
C ASN A 121 -2.94 -0.83 16.44
N ALA A 122 -3.93 -1.50 15.86
CA ALA A 122 -3.94 -1.91 14.45
C ALA A 122 -4.22 -0.69 13.57
N LEU A 123 -5.17 0.16 13.92
CA LEU A 123 -5.41 1.44 13.25
C LEU A 123 -4.15 2.32 13.33
N GLU A 124 -3.51 2.44 14.49
CA GLU A 124 -2.26 3.19 14.64
C GLU A 124 -1.08 2.56 13.88
N ARG A 125 -0.94 1.22 13.85
CA ARG A 125 0.10 0.48 13.09
C ARG A 125 -0.11 0.50 11.58
N LEU A 126 -1.37 0.55 11.13
CA LEU A 126 -1.75 0.77 9.74
C LEU A 126 -1.61 2.24 9.33
N GLY A 127 -1.07 3.06 10.24
CA GLY A 127 -0.92 4.48 10.05
C GLY A 127 -2.28 5.10 9.81
N TYR A 128 -3.20 5.01 10.77
CA TYR A 128 -4.42 5.82 10.87
C TYR A 128 -4.42 6.58 12.21
N GLU A 129 -4.59 7.91 12.19
CA GLU A 129 -5.01 8.75 13.30
C GLU A 129 -6.54 8.71 13.41
N VAL A 130 -7.01 8.17 14.52
CA VAL A 130 -8.43 7.95 14.77
C VAL A 130 -8.92 9.05 15.72
N HIS A 131 -9.72 9.98 15.21
CA HIS A 131 -10.43 10.95 16.04
C HIS A 131 -11.74 10.35 16.50
N PHE A 132 -12.06 10.58 17.76
CA PHE A 132 -13.28 10.11 18.40
C PHE A 132 -14.22 11.29 18.68
N GLY A 133 -15.50 11.08 18.41
CA GLY A 133 -16.58 11.91 18.92
C GLY A 133 -17.41 11.15 19.93
N LYS A 134 -18.46 11.81 20.42
CA LYS A 134 -19.34 11.31 21.49
C LYS A 134 -19.97 9.93 21.22
N PHE A 135 -20.01 9.46 19.97
CA PHE A 135 -20.68 8.21 19.56
C PHE A 135 -19.85 7.32 18.63
N GLY A 136 -18.51 7.49 18.56
CA GLY A 136 -17.65 6.62 17.76
C GLY A 136 -16.48 7.33 17.10
N ILE A 137 -15.86 6.68 16.11
CA ILE A 137 -14.81 7.26 15.27
C ILE A 137 -15.44 8.37 14.44
N THR A 138 -15.06 9.63 14.67
CA THR A 138 -15.50 10.79 13.87
C THR A 138 -14.61 11.02 12.67
N ARG A 139 -13.39 10.49 12.69
CA ARG A 139 -12.42 10.63 11.60
C ARG A 139 -11.36 9.54 11.71
N ALA A 140 -11.01 8.89 10.61
CA ALA A 140 -9.80 8.07 10.51
C ALA A 140 -8.92 8.70 9.42
N ILE A 141 -7.79 9.30 9.79
CA ILE A 141 -6.83 9.93 8.88
C ILE A 141 -5.67 8.96 8.69
N LEU A 142 -5.28 8.55 7.49
CA LEU A 142 -4.03 7.77 7.38
C LEU A 142 -2.80 8.60 7.87
N LYS A 143 -2.14 8.20 8.97
CA LYS A 143 -0.80 8.61 9.45
C LYS A 143 0.36 8.25 8.53
N GLY A 144 0.19 7.30 7.61
CA GLY A 144 1.16 7.06 6.55
C GLY A 144 0.51 7.35 5.21
N PRO A 145 0.71 8.52 4.59
CA PRO A 145 0.23 8.70 3.23
C PRO A 145 0.75 7.57 2.36
N ARG A 146 -0.13 6.94 1.57
CA ARG A 146 0.34 6.03 0.54
C ARG A 146 1.23 6.82 -0.41
N GLY A 147 2.49 6.42 -0.52
CA GLY A 147 3.42 7.02 -1.48
C GLY A 147 3.13 6.57 -2.91
N ILE A 148 3.76 7.26 -3.85
CA ILE A 148 3.78 6.82 -5.25
C ILE A 148 4.53 5.49 -5.33
N SER A 149 4.01 4.52 -6.08
CA SER A 149 4.60 3.18 -6.19
C SER A 149 5.98 3.22 -6.85
N ASP A 150 6.94 2.49 -6.29
CA ASP A 150 8.28 2.27 -6.86
C ASP A 150 8.25 1.71 -8.29
N LEU A 151 7.12 1.11 -8.71
CA LEU A 151 6.91 0.67 -10.09
C LEU A 151 7.05 1.83 -11.07
N VAL A 152 6.57 3.04 -10.71
CA VAL A 152 6.71 4.25 -11.53
C VAL A 152 8.18 4.53 -11.80
N ASN A 153 9.00 4.50 -10.74
CA ASN A 153 10.44 4.70 -10.85
C ASN A 153 11.14 3.60 -11.62
N ARG A 154 10.83 2.34 -11.33
CA ARG A 154 11.45 1.19 -11.99
C ARG A 154 11.26 1.23 -13.51
N ILE A 155 10.04 1.55 -13.96
CA ILE A 155 9.72 1.65 -15.39
C ILE A 155 10.42 2.86 -16.01
N PHE A 156 10.34 4.03 -15.37
CA PHE A 156 10.98 5.25 -15.87
C PHE A 156 12.51 5.10 -15.97
N ARG A 157 13.14 4.47 -14.98
CA ARG A 157 14.59 4.22 -14.98
C ARG A 157 15.05 3.25 -16.07
N ALA A 158 14.19 2.33 -16.50
CA ALA A 158 14.50 1.39 -17.59
C ALA A 158 14.66 2.06 -18.96
N VAL A 159 14.20 3.31 -19.10
CA VAL A 159 14.26 4.06 -20.35
C VAL A 159 15.16 5.30 -20.29
N LEU A 160 15.83 5.53 -19.16
CA LEU A 160 16.77 6.63 -18.99
C LEU A 160 17.93 6.55 -19.98
N PHE A 161 18.33 7.70 -20.51
CA PHE A 161 19.52 7.83 -21.36
C PHE A 161 20.81 8.04 -20.54
N ASN A 162 20.81 7.68 -19.25
CA ASN A 162 21.69 8.25 -18.22
C ASN A 162 23.20 8.23 -18.54
N SER A 163 23.86 9.35 -18.21
CA SER A 163 25.28 9.48 -17.85
C SER A 163 25.31 10.16 -16.48
N GLY A 164 25.50 9.41 -15.40
CA GLY A 164 25.42 9.96 -14.03
C GLY A 164 26.67 10.73 -13.59
N SER A 165 26.66 11.19 -12.34
CA SER A 165 27.73 11.92 -11.66
C SER A 165 28.90 10.99 -11.32
N ASP A 166 30.13 11.43 -11.58
CA ASP A 166 31.37 10.65 -11.39
C ASP A 166 32.21 11.15 -10.18
N PRO A 167 31.89 10.81 -8.92
CA PRO A 167 32.82 11.01 -7.80
C PRO A 167 34.05 10.09 -7.86
N LEU A 168 35.21 10.55 -7.40
CA LEU A 168 36.43 9.74 -7.30
C LEU A 168 36.41 8.83 -6.06
N ALA A 169 36.43 7.52 -6.27
CA ALA A 169 36.56 6.48 -5.24
C ALA A 169 37.96 5.87 -5.21
N ILE A 170 38.49 5.60 -4.03
CA ILE A 170 39.78 4.93 -3.81
C ILE A 170 39.54 3.50 -3.31
N ASP A 171 40.19 2.53 -3.96
CA ASP A 171 40.31 1.17 -3.44
C ASP A 171 41.33 1.15 -2.30
N LEU A 172 40.84 0.99 -1.07
CA LEU A 172 41.66 0.97 0.14
C LEU A 172 42.34 -0.39 0.35
N THR A 173 41.76 -1.47 -0.19
CA THR A 173 42.13 -2.87 0.13
C THR A 173 42.94 -3.58 -0.94
N GLY A 174 42.93 -3.08 -2.18
CA GLY A 174 43.56 -3.73 -3.34
C GLY A 174 42.66 -4.79 -4.00
N ASN A 175 41.38 -4.87 -3.63
CA ASN A 175 40.42 -5.84 -4.18
C ASN A 175 39.46 -5.21 -5.20
N GLY A 176 39.80 -4.02 -5.70
CA GLY A 176 38.97 -3.22 -6.58
C GLY A 176 37.92 -2.38 -5.84
N ILE A 177 37.43 -1.37 -6.55
CA ILE A 177 36.38 -0.46 -6.09
C ILE A 177 35.04 -1.21 -6.07
N LYS A 178 34.33 -1.11 -4.95
CA LYS A 178 33.04 -1.75 -4.73
C LYS A 178 32.01 -0.74 -4.23
N THR A 179 30.78 -0.85 -4.73
CA THR A 179 29.67 0.02 -4.39
C THR A 179 28.37 -0.75 -4.14
N ILE A 180 27.36 -0.04 -3.64
CA ILE A 180 26.01 -0.51 -3.32
C ILE A 180 25.03 0.36 -4.12
N GLY A 181 23.98 -0.25 -4.70
CA GLY A 181 22.96 0.49 -5.47
C GLY A 181 22.16 1.47 -4.61
N ALA A 182 21.58 2.51 -5.22
CA ALA A 182 20.88 3.58 -4.51
C ALA A 182 19.72 3.12 -3.64
N SER A 183 18.90 2.18 -4.14
CA SER A 183 17.78 1.61 -3.38
C SER A 183 18.22 0.69 -2.23
N GLN A 184 19.46 0.21 -2.27
CA GLN A 184 20.01 -0.76 -1.32
C GLN A 184 20.86 -0.10 -0.23
N SER A 185 21.40 1.10 -0.51
CA SER A 185 22.31 1.79 0.40
C SER A 185 21.59 2.37 1.62
N GLY A 186 20.33 2.81 1.46
CA GLY A 186 19.61 3.56 2.49
C GLY A 186 20.24 4.92 2.84
N VAL A 187 21.16 5.42 1.99
CA VAL A 187 21.83 6.72 2.16
C VAL A 187 21.05 7.79 1.43
N MET A 188 20.70 8.86 2.15
CA MET A 188 20.14 10.09 1.58
C MET A 188 21.22 11.16 1.58
N PHE A 189 21.48 11.80 0.43
CA PHE A 189 22.59 12.73 0.26
C PHE A 189 22.18 13.95 -0.56
N ASP A 190 22.60 15.15 -0.14
CA ASP A 190 22.34 16.38 -0.89
C ASP A 190 23.39 16.58 -1.99
N THR A 191 23.01 16.20 -3.21
CA THR A 191 23.87 16.22 -4.39
C THR A 191 24.12 17.62 -4.94
N THR A 192 23.36 18.63 -4.49
CA THR A 192 23.38 19.98 -5.10
C THR A 192 23.60 21.11 -4.11
N GLY A 193 23.63 20.82 -2.80
CA GLY A 193 23.70 21.84 -1.75
C GLY A 193 22.39 22.62 -1.58
N SER A 194 21.27 22.05 -2.04
CA SER A 194 19.95 22.70 -2.05
C SER A 194 19.16 22.54 -0.76
N GLY A 195 19.60 21.66 0.15
CA GLY A 195 18.85 21.23 1.32
C GLY A 195 17.89 20.06 1.07
N ASN A 196 17.75 19.61 -0.20
CA ASN A 196 17.05 18.37 -0.53
C ASN A 196 18.05 17.21 -0.54
N SER A 197 17.64 16.04 -0.07
CA SER A 197 18.49 14.84 -0.09
C SER A 197 17.88 13.76 -0.97
N VAL A 198 18.72 13.12 -1.78
CA VAL A 198 18.37 12.07 -2.75
C VAL A 198 18.93 10.73 -2.28
N SER A 199 18.21 9.63 -2.50
CA SER A 199 18.74 8.28 -2.28
C SER A 199 19.90 8.03 -3.25
N THR A 200 21.10 7.79 -2.75
CA THR A 200 22.30 7.67 -3.60
C THR A 200 22.98 6.33 -3.40
N GLY A 201 23.49 5.72 -4.46
CA GLY A 201 24.39 4.58 -4.36
C GLY A 201 25.60 4.94 -3.49
N TRP A 202 26.22 3.96 -2.84
CA TRP A 202 27.29 4.26 -1.89
C TRP A 202 28.49 3.34 -2.05
N ILE A 203 29.65 3.73 -1.52
CA ILE A 203 30.81 2.83 -1.38
C ILE A 203 30.47 1.65 -0.48
N ALA A 204 30.97 0.47 -0.86
CA ALA A 204 30.98 -0.70 0.00
C ALA A 204 32.25 -0.71 0.89
N GLU A 205 32.30 -1.62 1.86
CA GLU A 205 33.46 -1.79 2.71
C GLU A 205 34.74 -2.02 1.88
N GLY A 206 35.82 -1.35 2.26
CA GLY A 206 37.11 -1.41 1.56
C GLY A 206 37.29 -0.40 0.42
N THR A 207 36.29 0.44 0.14
CA THR A 207 36.37 1.59 -0.77
C THR A 207 36.16 2.90 0.02
N GLY A 208 36.77 4.01 -0.41
CA GLY A 208 36.61 5.33 0.23
C GLY A 208 36.43 6.46 -0.78
N TRP A 209 35.70 7.53 -0.42
CA TRP A 209 35.52 8.69 -1.30
C TRP A 209 36.64 9.70 -1.13
N LEU A 210 37.23 10.19 -2.24
CA LEU A 210 38.12 11.34 -2.17
C LEU A 210 37.28 12.62 -1.99
N ALA A 211 37.63 13.40 -0.97
CA ALA A 211 36.94 14.62 -0.59
C ALA A 211 37.92 15.78 -0.42
N TYR A 212 37.47 16.99 -0.77
CA TYR A 212 38.21 18.22 -0.53
C TYR A 212 37.65 18.93 0.70
N ASN A 213 38.47 19.14 1.72
CA ASN A 213 38.02 19.65 3.01
C ASN A 213 38.94 20.71 3.62
N PRO A 214 39.05 21.90 3.01
CA PRO A 214 39.88 22.99 3.52
C PRO A 214 39.32 23.60 4.81
N SER A 215 38.02 23.40 5.12
CA SER A 215 37.34 23.95 6.29
C SER A 215 37.47 23.09 7.56
N GLY A 216 37.98 21.87 7.45
CA GLY A 216 38.16 20.96 8.58
C GLY A 216 36.88 20.28 9.07
N ALA A 217 35.84 20.17 8.22
CA ALA A 217 34.60 19.47 8.56
C ALA A 217 34.86 17.99 8.91
N THR A 218 34.22 17.47 9.95
CA THR A 218 34.43 16.07 10.37
C THR A 218 33.48 15.08 9.68
N THR A 219 32.48 15.58 8.95
CA THR A 219 31.42 14.79 8.31
C THR A 219 31.22 15.20 6.85
N LEU A 220 30.73 14.25 6.05
CA LEU A 220 30.31 14.47 4.66
C LEU A 220 28.81 14.81 4.64
N THR A 221 28.44 16.00 4.18
CA THR A 221 27.07 16.51 4.17
C THR A 221 26.51 16.81 2.77
N SER A 222 27.36 16.96 1.75
CA SER A 222 26.94 17.22 0.35
C SER A 222 27.98 16.74 -0.69
N GLU A 223 27.56 16.43 -1.93
CA GLU A 223 28.46 16.08 -3.05
C GLU A 223 29.42 17.20 -3.43
N THR A 224 29.12 18.44 -3.06
CA THR A 224 30.04 19.59 -3.24
C THR A 224 31.37 19.42 -2.49
N GLN A 225 31.44 18.49 -1.52
CA GLN A 225 32.67 18.12 -0.81
C GLN A 225 33.45 17.01 -1.52
N LEU A 226 32.87 16.33 -2.52
CA LEU A 226 33.50 15.25 -3.29
C LEU A 226 34.06 15.76 -4.63
N PHE A 227 35.06 15.06 -5.15
CA PHE A 227 35.63 15.35 -6.48
C PHE A 227 34.80 14.66 -7.57
N GLY A 228 34.13 15.43 -8.42
CA GLY A 228 33.32 14.92 -9.53
C GLY A 228 32.84 16.03 -10.46
N ALA A 229 31.91 15.72 -11.36
CA ALA A 229 31.35 16.71 -12.30
C ALA A 229 30.61 17.89 -11.62
N ALA A 230 30.31 17.78 -10.32
CA ALA A 230 29.74 18.86 -9.51
C ALA A 230 30.80 19.76 -8.83
N SER A 231 32.09 19.50 -9.03
CA SER A 231 33.17 20.31 -8.46
C SER A 231 33.30 21.65 -9.21
N LEU A 232 33.21 22.77 -8.48
CA LEU A 232 33.36 24.11 -9.06
C LEU A 232 34.85 24.44 -9.26
N LEU A 233 35.24 24.68 -10.51
CA LEU A 233 36.59 25.07 -10.89
C LEU A 233 36.83 26.57 -10.59
N PRO A 234 38.09 27.04 -10.44
CA PRO A 234 38.44 28.45 -10.18
C PRO A 234 37.93 29.44 -11.24
N ASN A 235 37.58 28.96 -12.44
CA ASN A 235 37.01 29.78 -13.52
C ASN A 235 35.48 29.97 -13.40
N GLY A 236 34.86 29.46 -12.33
CA GLY A 236 33.41 29.53 -12.08
C GLY A 236 32.58 28.53 -12.88
N LYS A 237 33.20 27.58 -13.59
CA LYS A 237 32.52 26.46 -14.26
C LYS A 237 32.66 25.17 -13.45
N TYR A 238 31.73 24.24 -13.63
CA TYR A 238 31.86 22.91 -13.06
C TYR A 238 32.84 22.04 -13.87
N ALA A 239 33.48 21.08 -13.20
CA ALA A 239 34.35 20.09 -13.83
C ALA A 239 33.57 19.16 -14.77
N THR A 240 34.22 18.64 -15.81
CA THR A 240 33.63 17.60 -16.68
C THR A 240 33.57 16.24 -15.99
N ASP A 241 34.53 15.98 -15.10
CA ASP A 241 34.71 14.72 -14.37
C ASP A 241 35.59 14.96 -13.12
N GLY A 242 35.69 13.94 -12.27
CA GLY A 242 36.45 14.04 -11.01
C GLY A 242 37.96 14.17 -11.19
N PHE A 243 38.56 13.58 -12.24
CA PHE A 243 40.01 13.68 -12.49
C PHE A 243 40.42 15.07 -12.98
N GLN A 244 39.59 15.71 -13.80
CA GLN A 244 39.77 17.12 -14.17
C GLN A 244 39.73 18.01 -12.93
N ALA A 245 38.78 17.78 -12.01
CA ALA A 245 38.70 18.52 -10.76
C ALA A 245 39.96 18.34 -9.90
N LEU A 246 40.46 17.10 -9.81
CA LEU A 246 41.66 16.78 -9.04
C LEU A 246 42.94 17.37 -9.66
N SER A 247 43.02 17.42 -11.00
CA SER A 247 44.20 17.93 -11.72
C SER A 247 44.55 19.38 -11.41
N LEU A 248 43.58 20.17 -10.92
CA LEU A 248 43.81 21.55 -10.50
C LEU A 248 44.69 21.68 -9.25
N PHE A 249 44.85 20.58 -8.51
CA PHE A 249 45.65 20.54 -7.29
C PHE A 249 47.08 20.06 -7.51
N ASP A 250 47.45 19.70 -8.74
CA ASP A 250 48.83 19.46 -9.17
C ASP A 250 49.48 20.82 -9.49
N SER A 251 50.14 21.36 -8.48
CA SER A 251 50.70 22.71 -8.50
C SER A 251 52.07 22.78 -9.20
N ASN A 252 52.80 21.67 -9.21
CA ASN A 252 54.13 21.57 -9.81
C ASN A 252 54.08 21.00 -11.25
N GLY A 253 52.93 20.47 -11.68
CA GLY A 253 52.64 19.97 -13.02
C GLY A 253 53.32 18.64 -13.35
N ASP A 254 53.63 17.82 -12.35
CA ASP A 254 54.34 16.55 -12.53
C ASP A 254 53.42 15.35 -12.83
N GLY A 255 52.11 15.58 -12.84
CA GLY A 255 51.08 14.58 -13.15
C GLY A 255 50.73 13.67 -11.97
N VAL A 256 51.20 13.98 -10.74
CA VAL A 256 50.79 13.32 -9.51
C VAL A 256 50.36 14.35 -8.47
N ILE A 257 49.44 13.95 -7.59
CA ILE A 257 49.07 14.72 -6.40
C ILE A 257 49.85 14.12 -5.22
N ASP A 258 50.84 14.85 -4.69
CA ASP A 258 51.70 14.39 -3.61
C ASP A 258 52.06 15.51 -2.60
N THR A 259 52.96 15.23 -1.65
CA THR A 259 53.35 16.21 -0.62
C THR A 259 54.04 17.48 -1.14
N GLN A 260 54.43 17.53 -2.41
CA GLN A 260 54.95 18.72 -3.08
C GLN A 260 53.82 19.69 -3.47
N ASP A 261 52.56 19.21 -3.46
CA ASP A 261 51.37 20.03 -3.69
C ASP A 261 50.80 20.59 -2.38
N PRO A 262 50.58 21.91 -2.28
CA PRO A 262 50.02 22.53 -1.09
C PRO A 262 48.66 21.94 -0.67
N GLU A 263 47.83 21.57 -1.64
CA GLU A 263 46.47 21.09 -1.41
C GLU A 263 46.40 19.61 -0.99
N PHE A 264 47.50 18.85 -1.10
CA PHE A 264 47.57 17.46 -0.64
C PHE A 264 47.23 17.35 0.86
N ALA A 265 47.59 18.35 1.66
CA ALA A 265 47.28 18.42 3.08
C ALA A 265 45.79 18.64 3.39
N ASN A 266 45.00 19.12 2.41
CA ASN A 266 43.56 19.40 2.54
C ASN A 266 42.68 18.27 1.98
N LEU A 267 43.28 17.31 1.28
CA LEU A 267 42.59 16.10 0.81
C LEU A 267 42.28 15.15 1.95
N ARG A 268 41.06 14.62 1.94
CA ARG A 268 40.58 13.60 2.88
C ARG A 268 39.99 12.45 2.10
N VAL A 269 39.94 11.28 2.74
CA VAL A 269 39.17 10.15 2.27
C VAL A 269 38.09 9.85 3.29
N TRP A 270 36.85 9.86 2.84
CA TRP A 270 35.74 9.37 3.63
C TRP A 270 35.74 7.83 3.60
N VAL A 271 35.90 7.21 4.77
CA VAL A 271 35.89 5.75 4.92
C VAL A 271 34.70 5.37 5.78
N GLY A 272 33.71 4.67 5.22
CA GLY A 272 32.54 4.22 5.97
C GLY A 272 31.41 3.62 5.15
N ALA A 273 30.79 2.55 5.67
CA ALA A 273 29.62 1.89 5.06
C ALA A 273 28.33 2.69 5.35
N PRO A 274 27.25 2.50 4.58
CA PRO A 274 25.95 3.08 4.91
C PRO A 274 25.42 2.57 6.25
N SER A 275 24.99 3.46 7.13
CA SER A 275 23.97 3.14 8.14
C SER A 275 22.69 3.88 7.74
N SER A 276 21.59 3.12 7.61
CA SER A 276 20.26 3.58 7.22
C SER A 276 19.86 4.97 7.74
N GLY A 277 19.54 5.89 6.80
CA GLY A 277 18.58 6.98 6.97
C GLY A 277 18.81 8.03 8.07
N SER A 278 19.93 8.76 8.09
CA SER A 278 20.18 9.75 9.15
C SER A 278 19.95 11.21 8.73
N SER A 279 19.07 11.90 9.45
CA SER A 279 18.98 13.36 9.61
C SER A 279 19.74 13.93 10.84
N ASP A 280 20.75 13.17 11.33
CA ASP A 280 21.81 13.46 12.34
C ASP A 280 21.39 13.61 13.83
N PRO A 281 22.13 13.01 14.81
CA PRO A 281 23.20 13.76 15.51
C PRO A 281 24.44 12.96 16.03
N ASN A 282 24.70 11.71 15.61
CA ASN A 282 25.94 10.94 15.92
C ASN A 282 26.00 9.63 15.08
N MET A 283 26.31 9.73 13.79
CA MET A 283 26.48 8.59 12.86
C MET A 283 27.63 7.63 13.26
N PRO A 284 27.40 6.34 13.56
CA PRO A 284 28.48 5.38 13.79
C PRO A 284 28.66 4.47 12.57
N ALA A 285 29.55 4.86 11.64
CA ALA A 285 30.43 3.99 10.82
C ALA A 285 31.05 4.70 9.59
N GLY A 286 31.39 6.00 9.67
CA GLY A 286 32.23 6.65 8.67
C GLY A 286 33.07 7.78 9.24
N GLN A 287 34.30 7.98 8.74
CA GLN A 287 35.20 9.05 9.18
C GLN A 287 36.01 9.63 8.01
N MET A 288 36.25 10.95 8.07
CA MET A 288 37.24 11.61 7.21
C MET A 288 38.64 11.33 7.73
N LEU A 289 39.46 10.64 6.93
CA LEU A 289 40.88 10.42 7.22
C LEU A 289 41.76 11.24 6.28
N THR A 290 42.88 11.74 6.78
CA THR A 290 43.89 12.35 5.90
C THR A 290 44.57 11.29 5.04
N LEU A 291 45.08 11.69 3.88
CA LEU A 291 45.90 10.80 3.04
C LEU A 291 47.08 10.23 3.83
N GLN A 292 47.71 11.04 4.67
CA GLN A 292 48.79 10.62 5.56
C GLN A 292 48.35 9.58 6.61
N GLN A 293 47.16 9.73 7.20
CA GLN A 293 46.61 8.76 8.16
C GLN A 293 46.32 7.41 7.51
N LEU A 294 45.93 7.41 6.24
CA LEU A 294 45.76 6.20 5.44
C LEU A 294 47.08 5.64 4.91
N GLY A 295 48.16 6.42 4.94
CA GLY A 295 49.44 6.05 4.35
C GLY A 295 49.48 6.17 2.83
N ILE A 296 48.61 6.99 2.22
CA ILE A 296 48.66 7.34 0.80
C ILE A 296 49.77 8.39 0.60
N VAL A 297 50.67 8.13 -0.34
CA VAL A 297 51.83 8.98 -0.65
C VAL A 297 51.60 9.80 -1.91
N SER A 298 50.99 9.21 -2.94
CA SER A 298 50.66 9.94 -4.16
C SER A 298 49.44 9.37 -4.88
N ILE A 299 48.74 10.22 -5.61
CA ILE A 299 47.62 9.88 -6.49
C ILE A 299 47.98 10.31 -7.91
N SER A 300 48.02 9.38 -8.85
CA SER A 300 48.31 9.66 -10.26
C SER A 300 47.14 10.36 -10.94
N LEU A 301 47.43 11.35 -11.79
CA LEU A 301 46.46 11.97 -12.70
C LEU A 301 46.41 11.32 -14.09
N ASN A 302 47.31 10.36 -14.37
CA ASN A 302 47.30 9.58 -15.60
C ASN A 302 46.17 8.55 -15.59
N GLU A 303 44.97 8.99 -15.98
CA GLU A 303 43.78 8.15 -16.04
C GLU A 303 43.76 7.21 -17.25
N ARG A 304 43.04 6.10 -17.10
CA ARG A 304 42.78 5.11 -18.15
C ARG A 304 41.28 4.83 -18.21
N PRO A 305 40.68 4.73 -19.41
CA PRO A 305 39.27 4.37 -19.53
C PRO A 305 38.97 3.02 -18.87
N SER A 306 37.82 2.95 -18.20
CA SER A 306 37.26 1.74 -17.59
C SER A 306 35.79 1.61 -17.96
N TRP A 307 35.23 0.41 -17.78
CA TRP A 307 33.78 0.21 -17.87
C TRP A 307 33.38 -1.01 -17.07
N ILE A 308 33.65 -0.97 -15.76
CA ILE A 308 33.44 -2.09 -14.85
C ILE A 308 32.26 -1.76 -13.94
N ASN A 309 31.32 -2.70 -13.84
CA ASN A 309 30.28 -2.65 -12.82
C ASN A 309 30.93 -2.81 -11.43
N THR A 310 30.86 -1.75 -10.62
CA THR A 310 31.42 -1.72 -9.27
C THR A 310 30.40 -2.15 -8.20
N GLY A 311 29.12 -2.26 -8.55
CA GLY A 311 28.04 -2.61 -7.62
C GLY A 311 26.66 -2.17 -8.09
N GLY A 312 25.63 -2.66 -7.39
CA GLY A 312 24.22 -2.45 -7.76
C GLY A 312 23.69 -3.45 -8.78
N THR A 313 22.36 -3.48 -8.97
CA THR A 313 21.67 -4.46 -9.82
C THR A 313 20.67 -3.78 -10.74
N GLY A 314 20.47 -4.33 -11.94
CA GLY A 314 19.49 -3.80 -12.90
C GLY A 314 19.87 -2.43 -13.44
N VAL A 315 19.04 -1.43 -13.18
CA VAL A 315 19.20 -0.03 -13.65
C VAL A 315 19.87 0.88 -12.61
N GLU A 316 20.35 0.31 -11.50
CA GLU A 316 21.12 0.99 -10.45
C GLU A 316 22.58 0.52 -10.41
N VAL A 317 23.12 0.13 -11.57
CA VAL A 317 24.53 -0.26 -11.70
C VAL A 317 25.41 0.97 -11.60
N ASN A 318 26.34 0.95 -10.64
CA ASN A 318 27.38 1.95 -10.54
C ASN A 318 28.57 1.50 -11.39
N THR A 319 29.09 2.38 -12.23
CA THR A 319 30.14 2.03 -13.21
C THR A 319 31.40 2.83 -12.97
N GLU A 320 32.56 2.18 -12.94
CA GLU A 320 33.83 2.89 -13.04
C GLU A 320 34.07 3.30 -14.50
N SER A 321 34.10 4.61 -14.79
CA SER A 321 34.26 5.18 -16.13
C SER A 321 35.74 5.40 -16.50
N SER A 322 36.59 5.66 -15.51
CA SER A 322 38.05 5.70 -15.67
C SER A 322 38.74 5.39 -14.33
N TYR A 323 40.03 5.02 -14.38
CA TYR A 323 40.83 4.79 -13.18
C TYR A 323 42.28 5.27 -13.34
N ALA A 324 42.92 5.57 -12.22
CA ALA A 324 44.35 5.87 -12.10
C ALA A 324 44.96 5.11 -10.90
N THR A 325 46.25 5.31 -10.66
CA THR A 325 47.01 4.58 -9.62
C THR A 325 47.14 5.41 -8.34
N VAL A 326 46.97 4.77 -7.19
CA VAL A 326 47.30 5.31 -5.87
C VAL A 326 48.51 4.56 -5.31
N THR A 327 49.53 5.29 -4.84
CA THR A 327 50.73 4.71 -4.24
C THR A 327 50.72 4.89 -2.73
N TRP A 328 50.98 3.81 -2.00
CA TRP A 328 50.96 3.75 -0.55
C TRP A 328 52.38 3.73 0.04
N SER A 329 52.51 4.11 1.30
CA SER A 329 53.78 4.24 2.03
C SER A 329 54.50 2.91 2.26
N ASP A 330 53.79 1.78 2.19
CA ASP A 330 54.33 0.43 2.22
C ASP A 330 54.83 -0.06 0.84
N GLY A 331 54.71 0.76 -0.20
CA GLY A 331 55.09 0.46 -1.57
C GLY A 331 54.00 -0.26 -2.39
N ARG A 332 52.84 -0.56 -1.80
CA ARG A 332 51.70 -1.12 -2.54
C ARG A 332 51.10 -0.08 -3.47
N GLN A 333 50.48 -0.55 -4.55
CA GLN A 333 49.67 0.26 -5.45
C GLN A 333 48.22 -0.26 -5.50
N THR A 334 47.26 0.65 -5.49
CA THR A 334 45.83 0.37 -5.72
C THR A 334 45.27 1.33 -6.77
N THR A 335 43.95 1.35 -6.96
CA THR A 335 43.29 2.23 -7.91
C THR A 335 42.50 3.34 -7.22
N ILE A 336 42.41 4.47 -7.93
CA ILE A 336 41.36 5.48 -7.76
C ILE A 336 40.54 5.49 -9.04
N GLY A 337 39.22 5.50 -8.95
CA GLY A 337 38.32 5.40 -10.10
C GLY A 337 37.27 6.50 -10.07
N ALA A 338 36.96 7.05 -11.25
CA ALA A 338 35.76 7.84 -11.46
C ALA A 338 34.56 6.89 -11.46
N VAL A 339 33.78 6.92 -10.38
CA VAL A 339 32.64 6.01 -10.22
C VAL A 339 31.37 6.75 -10.48
N ASN A 340 30.68 6.38 -11.55
CA ASN A 340 29.35 6.86 -11.85
C ASN A 340 28.36 6.30 -10.84
N LEU A 341 28.06 7.07 -9.80
CA LEU A 341 27.07 6.69 -8.82
C LEU A 341 25.67 6.93 -9.37
N THR A 342 24.85 5.91 -9.24
CA THR A 342 23.43 6.09 -9.44
C THR A 342 22.85 6.91 -8.28
N GLY A 343 22.36 8.13 -8.55
CA GLY A 343 21.35 8.80 -7.73
C GLY A 343 19.95 8.27 -8.07
N ASN A 344 19.04 8.26 -7.10
CA ASN A 344 17.62 7.95 -7.30
C ASN A 344 16.73 9.05 -6.69
N PRO A 345 16.55 10.17 -7.41
CA PRO A 345 15.80 11.32 -6.91
C PRO A 345 14.31 11.05 -6.71
N PHE A 346 13.79 9.91 -7.17
CA PHE A 346 12.43 9.49 -6.84
C PHE A 346 12.22 9.33 -5.33
N TYR A 347 13.25 8.82 -4.64
CA TYR A 347 13.31 8.80 -3.18
C TYR A 347 14.10 10.03 -2.72
N GLN A 348 13.41 11.16 -2.56
CA GLN A 348 14.02 12.37 -2.01
C GLN A 348 13.17 13.00 -0.91
N ASN A 349 13.86 13.61 0.05
CA ASN A 349 13.22 14.42 1.08
C ASN A 349 13.30 15.88 0.64
N LEU A 350 12.14 16.45 0.33
CA LEU A 350 12.02 17.87 -0.03
C LEU A 350 12.01 18.73 1.23
N ALA A 351 12.83 19.78 1.26
CA ALA A 351 12.80 20.76 2.32
C ALA A 351 11.43 21.48 2.35
N THR A 352 10.89 21.73 3.55
CA THR A 352 9.61 22.44 3.69
C THR A 352 9.70 23.82 3.03
N PRO A 353 8.77 24.19 2.14
CA PRO A 353 8.77 25.50 1.50
C PRO A 353 8.74 26.63 2.55
N ALA A 354 9.57 27.65 2.36
CA ALA A 354 9.67 28.78 3.29
C ALA A 354 8.33 29.49 3.55
N GLN A 355 7.41 29.43 2.57
CA GLN A 355 6.07 30.01 2.64
C GLN A 355 5.12 29.29 3.61
N LEU A 356 5.46 28.07 4.05
CA LEU A 356 4.60 27.20 4.85
C LEU A 356 5.10 26.98 6.29
N GLN A 357 6.18 27.65 6.69
CA GLN A 357 6.77 27.49 8.02
C GLN A 357 5.93 28.10 9.16
N THR A 358 4.77 28.73 8.87
CA THR A 358 3.95 29.47 9.85
C THR A 358 2.46 29.13 9.88
N SER A 359 1.96 28.15 9.12
CA SER A 359 0.52 27.87 9.01
C SER A 359 0.08 26.69 9.90
N GLY A 360 -0.50 27.00 11.06
CA GLY A 360 -1.24 26.07 11.91
C GLY A 360 -2.73 26.03 11.58
N ASP A 361 -3.10 25.72 10.33
CA ASP A 361 -4.49 25.78 9.88
C ASP A 361 -5.19 24.40 9.85
N ASP A 362 -6.29 24.29 10.61
CA ASP A 362 -7.18 23.12 10.67
C ASP A 362 -7.84 22.76 9.32
N ALA A 363 -7.93 23.71 8.38
CA ALA A 363 -8.46 23.50 7.03
C ALA A 363 -7.57 22.58 6.16
N ALA A 364 -6.25 22.57 6.41
CA ALA A 364 -5.32 21.71 5.68
C ALA A 364 -5.55 20.22 5.96
N ASN A 365 -6.11 19.88 7.12
CA ASN A 365 -6.36 18.50 7.50
C ASN A 365 -7.54 17.88 6.73
N ALA A 366 -8.47 18.69 6.21
CA ALA A 366 -9.67 18.21 5.48
C ALA A 366 -9.38 17.73 4.04
N ILE A 367 -8.18 18.00 3.53
CA ILE A 367 -7.74 17.59 2.20
C ILE A 367 -7.13 16.17 2.27
N PRO A 368 -7.45 15.27 1.30
CA PRO A 368 -6.81 13.97 1.20
C PRO A 368 -5.28 14.09 1.21
N LEU A 369 -4.62 13.27 2.03
CA LEU A 369 -3.18 13.25 2.18
C LEU A 369 -2.57 12.09 1.39
N MET A 370 -1.71 12.41 0.44
CA MET A 370 -0.91 11.45 -0.30
C MET A 370 0.51 11.99 -0.44
N GLN A 371 1.51 11.13 -0.24
CA GLN A 371 2.92 11.52 -0.31
C GLN A 371 3.30 11.65 -1.78
N GLY A 372 3.98 12.73 -2.13
CA GLY A 372 4.60 12.86 -3.45
C GLY A 372 5.83 11.95 -3.59
N SER A 373 6.42 11.95 -4.77
CA SER A 373 7.71 11.33 -5.05
C SER A 373 8.53 12.26 -5.94
N GLY A 374 9.83 12.02 -6.06
CA GLY A 374 10.64 12.90 -6.89
C GLY A 374 10.51 14.33 -6.41
N ALA A 375 10.38 15.26 -7.35
CA ALA A 375 10.25 16.69 -7.06
C ALA A 375 8.85 17.13 -6.60
N MET A 376 7.98 16.18 -6.22
CA MET A 376 6.60 16.45 -5.83
C MET A 376 6.45 16.46 -4.32
N TYR A 377 5.90 17.56 -3.79
CA TYR A 377 5.42 17.61 -2.41
C TYR A 377 4.17 16.76 -2.23
N ASP A 378 3.87 16.38 -0.99
CA ASP A 378 2.58 15.76 -0.63
C ASP A 378 1.39 16.65 -1.02
N THR A 379 0.21 16.04 -1.16
CA THR A 379 -0.99 16.73 -1.66
C THR A 379 -1.45 17.89 -0.77
N ARG A 380 -1.20 17.85 0.55
CA ARG A 380 -1.59 18.97 1.43
C ARG A 380 -0.64 20.15 1.24
N THR A 381 0.66 19.89 1.20
CA THR A 381 1.68 20.89 0.91
C THR A 381 1.46 21.50 -0.49
N ALA A 382 1.25 20.67 -1.51
CA ALA A 382 0.94 21.12 -2.87
C ALA A 382 -0.35 21.96 -2.94
N ALA A 383 -1.39 21.60 -2.17
CA ALA A 383 -2.65 22.36 -2.14
C ALA A 383 -2.50 23.73 -1.47
N GLN A 384 -1.58 23.86 -0.51
CA GLN A 384 -1.23 25.15 0.08
C GLN A 384 -0.42 26.02 -0.88
N LEU A 385 0.45 25.42 -1.70
CA LEU A 385 1.23 26.13 -2.71
C LEU A 385 0.41 26.56 -3.93
N SER A 386 -0.67 25.84 -4.24
CA SER A 386 -1.46 26.05 -5.47
C SER A 386 -2.96 25.98 -5.22
N PRO A 387 -3.67 27.15 -5.26
CA PRO A 387 -5.12 27.19 -5.19
C PRO A 387 -5.81 26.39 -6.29
N SER A 388 -5.22 26.31 -7.50
CA SER A 388 -5.78 25.52 -8.60
C SER A 388 -5.70 24.02 -8.30
N PHE A 389 -4.59 23.56 -7.71
CA PHE A 389 -4.47 22.17 -7.27
C PHE A 389 -5.46 21.86 -6.14
N SER A 390 -5.55 22.73 -5.13
CA SER A 390 -6.50 22.59 -4.03
C SER A 390 -7.95 22.48 -4.53
N GLY A 391 -8.37 23.38 -5.43
CA GLY A 391 -9.72 23.36 -6.00
C GLY A 391 -10.00 22.10 -6.82
N LEU A 392 -9.01 21.60 -7.57
CA LEU A 392 -9.18 20.38 -8.37
C LEU A 392 -9.22 19.11 -7.49
N LEU A 393 -8.40 19.04 -6.45
CA LEU A 393 -8.41 17.93 -5.49
C LEU A 393 -9.72 17.90 -4.68
N GLN A 394 -10.26 19.06 -4.31
CA GLN A 394 -11.59 19.16 -3.70
C GLN A 394 -12.67 18.66 -4.67
N LYS A 395 -12.64 19.08 -5.94
CA LYS A 395 -13.58 18.59 -6.96
C LYS A 395 -13.49 17.07 -7.13
N TYR A 396 -12.27 16.54 -7.25
CA TYR A 396 -12.01 15.10 -7.31
C TYR A 396 -12.63 14.35 -6.12
N SER A 397 -12.51 14.91 -4.92
CA SER A 397 -13.03 14.32 -3.68
C SER A 397 -14.56 14.25 -3.61
N THR A 398 -15.27 15.03 -4.44
CA THR A 398 -16.74 15.01 -4.52
C THR A 398 -17.31 14.02 -5.53
N LEU A 399 -16.45 13.41 -6.37
CA LEU A 399 -16.88 12.45 -7.39
C LEU A 399 -17.35 11.15 -6.74
N THR A 400 -18.46 10.61 -7.24
CA THR A 400 -19.15 9.46 -6.64
C THR A 400 -18.99 8.15 -7.43
N SER A 401 -18.40 8.21 -8.62
CA SER A 401 -18.16 7.06 -9.49
C SER A 401 -16.66 6.83 -9.73
N ARG A 402 -16.28 5.58 -10.00
CA ARG A 402 -14.90 5.23 -10.39
C ARG A 402 -14.50 5.93 -11.68
N ALA A 403 -15.34 5.81 -12.69
CA ALA A 403 -15.07 6.32 -14.03
C ALA A 403 -14.76 7.83 -14.02
N ASP A 404 -15.53 8.62 -13.26
CA ASP A 404 -15.29 10.07 -13.17
C ASP A 404 -13.98 10.39 -12.45
N GLN A 405 -13.65 9.65 -11.39
CA GLN A 405 -12.38 9.82 -10.69
C GLN A 405 -11.21 9.49 -11.61
N ILE A 406 -11.24 8.36 -12.31
CA ILE A 406 -10.20 7.98 -13.28
C ILE A 406 -10.06 9.03 -14.39
N ALA A 407 -11.17 9.48 -14.98
CA ALA A 407 -11.14 10.48 -16.04
C ALA A 407 -10.53 11.83 -15.61
N MET A 408 -10.54 12.15 -14.31
CA MET A 408 -9.95 13.38 -13.78
C MET A 408 -8.46 13.25 -13.41
N LEU A 409 -7.91 12.03 -13.33
CA LEU A 409 -6.51 11.81 -12.95
C LEU A 409 -5.50 12.55 -13.83
N PRO A 410 -5.60 12.55 -15.19
CA PRO A 410 -4.64 13.28 -16.02
C PRO A 410 -4.60 14.77 -15.69
N GLN A 411 -5.77 15.39 -15.49
CA GLN A 411 -5.85 16.81 -15.13
C GLN A 411 -5.28 17.06 -13.73
N LEU A 412 -5.58 16.16 -12.78
CA LEU A 412 -5.07 16.26 -11.40
C LEU A 412 -3.54 16.15 -11.35
N LEU A 413 -2.97 15.19 -12.09
CA LEU A 413 -1.51 14.99 -12.19
C LEU A 413 -0.82 16.17 -12.86
N ALA A 414 -1.39 16.74 -13.92
CA ALA A 414 -0.82 17.91 -14.58
C ALA A 414 -0.78 19.14 -13.66
N VAL A 415 -1.87 19.40 -12.92
CA VAL A 415 -1.93 20.53 -11.98
C VAL A 415 -1.08 20.28 -10.75
N TRP A 416 -0.99 19.03 -10.26
CA TRP A 416 -0.06 18.66 -9.19
C TRP A 416 1.38 18.88 -9.64
N GLY A 417 1.76 18.37 -10.82
CA GLY A 417 3.06 18.57 -11.45
C GLY A 417 3.44 20.05 -11.59
N GLY A 418 2.47 20.92 -11.86
CA GLY A 418 2.66 22.37 -11.91
C GLY A 418 2.97 23.05 -10.57
N THR A 419 2.87 22.34 -9.44
CA THR A 419 3.28 22.85 -8.11
C THR A 419 4.77 22.66 -7.81
N SER A 420 5.47 21.85 -8.61
CA SER A 420 6.90 21.61 -8.46
C SER A 420 7.74 22.73 -9.08
N ASN A 421 8.89 23.03 -8.46
CA ASN A 421 9.90 23.91 -9.05
C ASN A 421 10.84 23.18 -10.02
N PHE A 422 10.75 21.85 -10.13
CA PHE A 422 11.51 21.07 -11.10
C PHE A 422 10.97 21.32 -12.50
N GLN A 423 11.83 21.78 -13.41
CA GLN A 423 11.48 21.98 -14.81
C GLN A 423 11.91 20.76 -15.63
N ALA A 424 10.91 20.13 -16.26
CA ALA A 424 11.10 19.05 -17.23
C ALA A 424 11.89 19.53 -18.46
N LEU A 425 12.48 18.62 -19.24
CA LEU A 425 13.39 18.98 -20.34
C LEU A 425 12.69 19.90 -21.36
N MET A 426 11.44 19.56 -21.74
CA MET A 426 10.69 20.33 -22.71
C MET A 426 10.23 21.70 -22.16
N GLU A 427 10.07 21.85 -20.84
CA GLU A 427 9.75 23.10 -20.16
C GLU A 427 10.96 24.04 -20.01
N ARG A 428 12.17 23.47 -19.98
CA ARG A 428 13.44 24.22 -19.93
C ARG A 428 13.71 24.97 -21.22
N ASN A 429 13.24 24.47 -22.37
CA ASN A 429 13.44 25.10 -23.67
C ASN A 429 12.92 26.56 -23.67
N ARG A 430 13.75 27.48 -24.14
CA ARG A 430 13.40 28.89 -24.37
C ARG A 430 13.46 29.16 -25.86
N TRP A 431 12.32 28.99 -26.52
CA TRP A 431 12.21 29.06 -27.97
C TRP A 431 12.50 30.46 -28.52
N GLY A 432 13.63 30.63 -29.21
CA GLY A 432 14.14 31.94 -29.69
C GLY A 432 15.24 31.83 -30.75
N TYR A 433 15.78 32.97 -31.18
CA TYR A 433 16.85 33.02 -32.18
C TYR A 433 18.21 32.65 -31.57
N SER A 434 18.93 31.72 -32.22
CA SER A 434 20.35 31.35 -32.01
C SER A 434 20.74 30.36 -30.90
N ASP A 435 19.77 29.67 -30.28
CA ASP A 435 20.04 28.71 -29.19
C ASP A 435 19.70 27.26 -29.57
N PRO A 436 20.53 26.26 -29.21
CA PRO A 436 20.16 24.86 -29.37
C PRO A 436 19.02 24.46 -28.44
N CYS A 437 17.99 23.81 -28.97
CA CYS A 437 16.84 23.30 -28.19
C CYS A 437 16.74 21.77 -28.31
N TYR A 438 16.24 21.11 -27.28
CA TYR A 438 16.05 19.66 -27.26
C TYR A 438 14.61 19.28 -27.56
N VAL A 439 14.40 18.24 -28.36
CA VAL A 439 13.08 17.74 -28.73
C VAL A 439 13.09 16.22 -28.68
N TYR A 440 12.09 15.62 -28.04
CA TYR A 440 11.89 14.18 -28.11
C TYR A 440 11.29 13.78 -29.46
N GLN A 441 11.91 12.82 -30.14
CA GLN A 441 11.35 12.20 -31.33
C GLN A 441 10.79 10.83 -30.94
N PHE A 442 9.49 10.78 -30.63
CA PHE A 442 8.81 9.56 -30.23
C PHE A 442 8.47 8.70 -31.44
N ASP A 443 8.98 7.48 -31.48
CA ASP A 443 8.65 6.51 -32.52
C ASP A 443 7.15 6.21 -32.54
N GLY A 444 6.56 6.16 -33.74
CA GLY A 444 5.13 5.99 -33.95
C GLY A 444 4.24 7.20 -33.61
N ILE A 445 4.77 8.31 -33.09
CA ILE A 445 3.99 9.51 -32.77
C ILE A 445 4.46 10.68 -33.63
N GLN A 446 3.57 11.15 -34.50
CA GLN A 446 3.85 12.27 -35.40
C GLN A 446 3.91 13.59 -34.63
N GLN A 447 5.03 14.31 -34.71
CA GLN A 447 5.20 15.59 -34.02
C GLN A 447 4.29 16.69 -34.56
N TYR A 448 4.33 16.98 -35.87
CA TYR A 448 3.60 18.10 -36.48
C TYR A 448 2.42 17.65 -37.34
N ALA A 449 1.31 18.37 -37.27
CA ALA A 449 0.16 18.11 -38.14
C ALA A 449 0.42 18.42 -39.63
N ASN A 450 1.33 19.36 -39.92
CA ASN A 450 1.70 19.76 -41.27
C ASN A 450 3.22 19.63 -41.48
N THR A 451 3.66 18.71 -42.33
CA THR A 451 5.08 18.46 -42.61
C THR A 451 5.64 19.27 -43.79
N ASN A 452 4.81 20.07 -44.46
CA ASN A 452 5.15 20.77 -45.71
C ASN A 452 5.63 22.22 -45.49
N VAL A 453 5.84 22.65 -44.26
CA VAL A 453 6.24 24.03 -43.91
C VAL A 453 7.46 23.97 -43.00
N GLN A 454 8.37 24.95 -43.11
CA GLN A 454 9.39 25.16 -42.08
C GLN A 454 8.69 25.59 -40.79
N LEU A 455 8.58 24.66 -39.83
CA LEU A 455 7.94 24.90 -38.55
C LEU A 455 8.98 25.18 -37.46
N ASN A 456 8.67 26.14 -36.60
CA ASN A 456 9.45 26.37 -35.39
C ASN A 456 9.21 25.19 -34.43
N PRO A 457 10.25 24.47 -33.99
CA PRO A 457 10.05 23.32 -33.11
C PRO A 457 9.37 23.64 -31.77
N GLY A 458 9.47 24.90 -31.33
CA GLY A 458 8.79 25.40 -30.14
C GLY A 458 7.34 25.81 -30.30
N ASP A 459 6.82 25.82 -31.52
CA ASP A 459 5.43 26.19 -31.75
C ASP A 459 4.50 25.01 -31.44
N GLN A 460 4.11 24.93 -30.16
CA GLN A 460 3.21 23.91 -29.65
C GLN A 460 1.83 23.93 -30.33
N SER A 461 1.43 25.01 -30.99
CA SER A 461 0.15 25.08 -31.72
C SER A 461 0.11 24.17 -32.94
N ASN A 462 1.26 23.87 -33.53
CA ASN A 462 1.41 22.99 -34.69
C ASN A 462 1.67 21.52 -34.33
N TRP A 463 1.87 21.22 -33.05
CA TRP A 463 2.02 19.83 -32.59
C TRP A 463 0.71 19.06 -32.79
N THR A 464 0.80 17.74 -32.99
CA THR A 464 -0.39 16.88 -32.93
C THR A 464 -0.84 16.71 -31.47
N ASP A 465 -2.10 16.34 -31.26
CA ASP A 465 -2.61 16.04 -29.91
C ASP A 465 -1.86 14.86 -29.28
N ALA A 466 -1.51 13.84 -30.06
CA ALA A 466 -0.76 12.68 -29.60
C ALA A 466 0.64 13.07 -29.12
N TYR A 467 1.32 13.97 -29.84
CA TYR A 467 2.64 14.45 -29.45
C TYR A 467 2.58 15.34 -28.20
N ARG A 468 1.61 16.27 -28.12
CA ARG A 468 1.38 17.07 -26.90
C ARG A 468 1.13 16.19 -25.67
N ASN A 469 0.30 15.16 -25.82
CA ASN A 469 0.01 14.22 -24.74
C ASN A 469 1.29 13.49 -24.29
N MET A 470 2.07 12.96 -25.24
CA MET A 470 3.30 12.25 -24.90
C MET A 470 4.34 13.13 -24.21
N VAL A 471 4.52 14.38 -24.67
CA VAL A 471 5.38 15.35 -23.99
C VAL A 471 4.88 15.60 -22.56
N GLY A 472 3.57 15.84 -22.38
CA GLY A 472 3.00 16.03 -21.05
C GLY A 472 3.18 14.83 -20.11
N ILE A 473 3.07 13.61 -20.64
CA ILE A 473 3.37 12.37 -19.90
C ILE A 473 4.83 12.35 -19.44
N VAL A 474 5.77 12.63 -20.33
CA VAL A 474 7.20 12.66 -19.99
C VAL A 474 7.49 13.75 -18.96
N ASP A 475 6.95 14.96 -19.13
CA ASP A 475 7.15 16.07 -18.21
C ASP A 475 6.65 15.72 -16.78
N ILE A 476 5.48 15.08 -16.67
CA ILE A 476 4.95 14.60 -15.38
C ILE A 476 5.87 13.52 -14.80
N LEU A 477 6.27 12.53 -15.61
CA LEU A 477 7.13 11.45 -15.13
C LEU A 477 8.50 11.95 -14.67
N GLU A 478 9.10 12.90 -15.38
CA GLU A 478 10.38 13.53 -15.00
C GLU A 478 10.27 14.20 -13.62
N LYS A 479 9.18 14.93 -13.37
CA LYS A 479 8.91 15.58 -12.08
C LYS A 479 8.69 14.58 -10.95
N PHE A 480 7.83 13.59 -11.16
CA PHE A 480 7.54 12.55 -10.15
C PHE A 480 8.72 11.60 -9.90
N ASN A 481 9.68 11.53 -10.82
CA ASN A 481 10.96 10.86 -10.62
C ASN A 481 12.07 11.77 -10.12
N GLY A 482 11.89 13.09 -10.18
CA GLY A 482 12.91 14.08 -9.81
C GLY A 482 14.13 14.10 -10.73
N GLN A 483 14.01 13.56 -11.95
CA GLN A 483 15.11 13.44 -12.91
C GLN A 483 14.58 13.54 -14.35
N LEU A 484 15.41 14.11 -15.23
CA LEU A 484 15.09 14.17 -16.65
C LEU A 484 15.22 12.79 -17.31
N LEU A 485 14.42 12.54 -18.35
CA LEU A 485 14.57 11.33 -19.17
C LEU A 485 15.90 11.37 -19.93
N TYR A 486 16.27 12.56 -20.40
CA TYR A 486 17.58 12.90 -20.96
C TYR A 486 18.12 14.16 -20.30
N ASP A 487 19.31 14.08 -19.71
CA ASP A 487 20.01 15.23 -19.11
C ASP A 487 21.18 15.66 -20.01
N PRO A 488 21.15 16.85 -20.62
CA PRO A 488 22.26 17.37 -21.40
C PRO A 488 23.51 17.61 -20.52
N ALA A 489 24.70 17.23 -21.01
CA ALA A 489 25.96 17.45 -20.29
C ALA A 489 26.13 18.92 -19.84
N SER A 490 26.65 19.15 -18.63
CA SER A 490 26.79 20.47 -17.99
C SER A 490 27.58 21.51 -18.81
N THR A 491 28.43 21.07 -19.75
CA THR A 491 29.19 21.93 -20.68
C THR A 491 28.42 22.29 -21.96
N GLY A 492 27.33 21.58 -22.26
CA GLY A 492 26.37 21.93 -23.29
C GLY A 492 25.36 22.88 -22.67
N ALA A 493 25.61 24.19 -22.77
CA ALA A 493 24.68 25.19 -22.28
C ALA A 493 23.24 24.86 -22.75
N LEU A 494 22.32 24.69 -21.79
CA LEU A 494 20.88 24.51 -22.04
C LEU A 494 20.26 25.71 -22.80
N CYS A 495 20.97 26.85 -22.85
CA CYS A 495 20.95 27.92 -23.86
C CYS A 495 22.21 28.79 -23.62
N GLY A 496 23.02 29.10 -24.66
CA GLY A 496 24.13 30.08 -24.53
C GLY A 496 25.41 29.86 -25.37
N HIS A 497 25.50 30.59 -26.49
CA HIS A 497 26.65 31.05 -27.32
C HIS A 497 27.74 30.06 -27.83
N ASN A 498 27.76 29.82 -29.17
CA ASN A 498 28.82 30.33 -30.07
C ASN A 498 28.53 30.14 -31.58
N ARG A 499 29.27 30.91 -32.42
CA ARG A 499 28.92 31.36 -33.77
C ARG A 499 29.27 30.43 -34.95
N ALA A 500 28.36 30.43 -35.93
CA ALA A 500 28.51 30.49 -37.40
C ALA A 500 29.15 29.34 -38.21
N PHE A 501 28.38 28.82 -39.19
CA PHE A 501 28.81 28.65 -40.59
C PHE A 501 27.66 28.98 -41.55
N LEU A 502 27.84 30.05 -42.34
CA LEU A 502 27.02 30.40 -43.50
C LEU A 502 27.69 29.78 -44.74
N SER A 503 27.05 28.79 -45.35
CA SER A 503 27.29 28.48 -46.77
C SER A 503 26.23 29.20 -47.59
N TYR A 504 26.61 30.35 -48.13
CA TYR A 504 25.87 31.07 -49.15
C TYR A 504 26.32 30.55 -50.52
N ASN A 505 25.39 30.02 -51.31
CA ASN A 505 25.65 29.71 -52.72
C ASN A 505 24.87 30.72 -53.58
N PRO A 506 25.52 31.76 -54.14
CA PRO A 506 24.85 32.71 -55.01
C PRO A 506 24.57 32.03 -56.35
N GLY A 507 23.30 31.94 -56.73
CA GLY A 507 22.97 31.49 -58.07
C GLY A 507 21.54 31.89 -58.46
N GLY A 508 21.41 33.02 -59.16
CA GLY A 508 20.27 33.27 -60.06
C GLY A 508 19.35 34.44 -59.73
N GLU A 509 19.82 35.64 -60.06
CA GLU A 509 19.09 36.81 -60.59
C GLU A 509 17.83 37.38 -59.89
N ALA A 510 18.04 38.60 -59.36
CA ALA A 510 17.20 39.81 -59.41
C ALA A 510 15.69 39.73 -59.15
N GLY A 511 15.26 40.38 -58.05
CA GLY A 511 13.89 40.91 -57.91
C GLY A 511 13.45 41.08 -56.45
N ASP A 512 13.57 42.29 -55.93
CA ASP A 512 12.81 42.86 -54.80
C ASP A 512 12.97 42.25 -53.40
N GLY A 513 14.00 42.72 -52.68
CA GLY A 513 13.82 43.45 -51.41
C GLY A 513 13.14 42.77 -50.21
N LYS A 514 12.96 41.45 -50.18
CA LYS A 514 12.54 40.74 -48.96
C LYS A 514 13.73 40.05 -48.32
N SER A 515 14.16 40.56 -47.16
CA SER A 515 15.03 39.84 -46.24
C SER A 515 14.36 38.53 -45.83
N ALA A 516 14.72 37.42 -46.46
CA ALA A 516 14.36 36.10 -45.97
C ALA A 516 15.27 35.79 -44.77
N SER A 517 14.73 35.89 -43.56
CA SER A 517 15.38 35.39 -42.36
C SER A 517 15.35 33.86 -42.38
N ILE A 518 16.52 33.24 -42.60
CA ILE A 518 16.68 31.79 -42.44
C ILE A 518 16.72 31.49 -40.94
N PHE A 519 15.78 30.70 -40.44
CA PHE A 519 15.79 30.17 -39.07
C PHE A 519 16.85 29.06 -39.00
N VAL A 520 17.96 29.31 -38.30
CA VAL A 520 18.97 28.28 -37.98
C VAL A 520 19.10 28.23 -36.46
N SER A 521 18.30 27.37 -35.83
CA SER A 521 18.56 26.89 -34.47
C SER A 521 18.89 25.39 -34.59
N PRO A 522 20.07 24.94 -34.15
CA PRO A 522 20.36 23.51 -34.11
C PRO A 522 19.40 22.85 -33.10
N THR A 523 18.42 22.10 -33.60
CA THR A 523 17.53 21.30 -32.77
C THR A 523 18.16 19.92 -32.57
N TYR A 524 18.31 19.51 -31.31
CA TYR A 524 18.78 18.17 -30.97
C TYR A 524 17.58 17.25 -30.76
N SER A 525 17.38 16.34 -31.68
CA SER A 525 16.37 15.29 -31.57
C SER A 525 16.89 14.15 -30.70
N ILE A 526 16.12 13.81 -29.67
CA ILE A 526 16.36 12.66 -28.80
C ILE A 526 15.40 11.56 -29.24
N ASP A 527 15.92 10.57 -29.94
CA ASP A 527 15.10 9.46 -30.44
C ASP A 527 14.63 8.57 -29.29
N VAL A 528 13.31 8.44 -29.14
CA VAL A 528 12.66 7.57 -28.15
C VAL A 528 12.00 6.43 -28.90
N SER A 529 12.56 5.22 -28.78
CA SER A 529 12.08 4.03 -29.49
C SER A 529 10.65 3.63 -29.08
N ALA A 530 9.94 2.85 -29.92
CA ALA A 530 8.60 2.37 -29.59
C ALA A 530 8.54 1.60 -28.26
N SER A 531 9.61 0.86 -27.93
CA SER A 531 9.73 0.17 -26.64
C SER A 531 9.81 1.13 -25.45
N GLN A 532 10.55 2.23 -25.60
CA GLN A 532 10.66 3.27 -24.58
C GLN A 532 9.35 4.06 -24.47
N VAL A 533 8.68 4.36 -25.59
CA VAL A 533 7.34 4.99 -25.60
C VAL A 533 6.34 4.13 -24.82
N SER A 534 6.30 2.82 -25.09
CA SER A 534 5.42 1.89 -24.37
C SER A 534 5.73 1.84 -22.86
N ALA A 535 7.01 1.79 -22.49
CA ALA A 535 7.42 1.82 -21.10
C ALA A 535 7.03 3.15 -20.41
N LEU A 536 7.25 4.31 -21.04
CA LEU A 536 6.81 5.61 -20.50
C LEU A 536 5.30 5.64 -20.27
N MET A 537 4.49 5.14 -21.21
CA MET A 537 3.04 5.02 -21.02
C MET A 537 2.68 4.10 -19.84
N GLN A 538 3.36 2.96 -19.68
CA GLN A 538 3.15 2.06 -18.54
C GLN A 538 3.55 2.71 -17.21
N GLY A 539 4.65 3.48 -17.19
CA GLY A 539 5.10 4.24 -16.03
C GLY A 539 4.07 5.30 -15.62
N TYR A 540 3.46 5.98 -16.59
CA TYR A 540 2.39 6.94 -16.36
C TYR A 540 1.10 6.28 -15.84
N GLN A 541 0.70 5.15 -16.42
CA GLN A 541 -0.44 4.37 -15.90
C GLN A 541 -0.19 3.86 -14.47
N ALA A 542 1.04 3.46 -14.15
CA ALA A 542 1.42 3.09 -12.78
C ALA A 542 1.35 4.29 -11.82
N LEU A 543 1.63 5.50 -12.31
CA LEU A 543 1.47 6.74 -11.55
C LEU A 543 -0.01 7.06 -11.31
N GLU A 544 -0.85 7.01 -12.35
CA GLU A 544 -2.30 7.15 -12.24
C GLU A 544 -2.88 6.15 -11.23
N ARG A 545 -2.47 4.88 -11.31
CA ARG A 545 -2.83 3.84 -10.33
C ARG A 545 -2.45 4.21 -8.92
N SER A 546 -1.20 4.62 -8.72
CA SER A 546 -0.71 4.97 -7.38
C SER A 546 -1.52 6.11 -6.78
N VAL A 547 -1.80 7.14 -7.57
CA VAL A 547 -2.58 8.30 -7.14
C VAL A 547 -4.02 7.95 -6.84
N TYR A 548 -4.67 7.20 -7.74
CA TYR A 548 -6.02 6.72 -7.51
C TYR A 548 -6.14 5.95 -6.19
N GLN A 549 -5.26 4.97 -6.02
CA GLN A 549 -5.23 4.09 -4.87
C GLN A 549 -4.87 4.79 -3.55
N GLY A 550 -4.11 5.89 -3.60
CA GLY A 550 -3.81 6.72 -2.44
C GLY A 550 -4.99 7.59 -2.01
N LEU A 551 -5.85 8.00 -2.95
CA LEU A 551 -6.94 8.94 -2.71
C LEU A 551 -8.30 8.28 -2.48
N VAL A 552 -8.55 7.09 -3.02
CA VAL A 552 -9.90 6.48 -3.08
C VAL A 552 -10.54 6.26 -1.70
N LEU A 553 -9.77 5.80 -0.70
CA LEU A 553 -10.25 5.60 0.67
C LEU A 553 -10.51 6.90 1.44
N GLN A 554 -9.91 8.00 0.99
CA GLN A 554 -10.05 9.33 1.60
C GLN A 554 -11.12 10.17 0.87
N THR A 555 -11.73 9.62 -0.18
CA THR A 555 -12.69 10.32 -1.04
C THR A 555 -13.96 9.47 -1.20
N ARG A 556 -14.17 8.84 -2.36
CA ARG A 556 -15.40 8.13 -2.72
C ARG A 556 -15.78 7.04 -1.71
N LEU A 557 -14.81 6.33 -1.14
CA LEU A 557 -15.07 5.22 -0.21
C LEU A 557 -15.11 5.63 1.27
N MET A 558 -14.70 6.86 1.59
CA MET A 558 -14.69 7.39 2.96
C MET A 558 -16.06 7.35 3.66
N PRO A 559 -17.21 7.60 2.98
CA PRO A 559 -18.53 7.50 3.60
C PRO A 559 -18.82 6.13 4.20
N TYR A 560 -18.36 5.04 3.57
CA TYR A 560 -18.50 3.69 4.13
C TYR A 560 -17.65 3.53 5.37
N LEU A 561 -16.37 3.91 5.31
CA LEU A 561 -15.45 3.78 6.44
C LEU A 561 -15.94 4.56 7.67
N ASN A 562 -16.49 5.76 7.48
CA ASN A 562 -17.10 6.57 8.54
C ASN A 562 -18.39 5.95 9.13
N ALA A 563 -19.02 5.02 8.42
CA ALA A 563 -20.22 4.32 8.88
C ALA A 563 -19.90 3.09 9.75
N ILE A 564 -18.63 2.73 9.90
CA ILE A 564 -18.21 1.68 10.84
C ILE A 564 -18.35 2.23 12.27
N GLY A 565 -19.30 1.70 13.02
CA GLY A 565 -19.63 2.12 14.37
C GLY A 565 -18.86 1.38 15.45
N LEU A 566 -18.89 1.94 16.67
CA LEU A 566 -18.51 1.24 17.89
C LEU A 566 -19.74 1.13 18.79
N ASN A 567 -20.15 -0.08 19.13
CA ASN A 567 -21.22 -0.34 20.08
C ASN A 567 -20.63 -0.69 21.45
N VAL A 568 -21.22 -0.14 22.51
CA VAL A 568 -20.85 -0.42 23.90
C VAL A 568 -22.07 -1.02 24.56
N ASP A 569 -22.03 -2.30 24.91
CA ASP A 569 -23.19 -2.98 25.48
C ASP A 569 -23.54 -2.40 26.86
N SER A 570 -24.80 -1.97 27.00
CA SER A 570 -25.41 -1.35 28.18
C SER A 570 -25.42 -2.22 29.45
N LYS A 571 -24.98 -3.49 29.37
CA LYS A 571 -24.91 -4.42 30.51
C LYS A 571 -23.52 -4.60 31.13
N GLY A 572 -22.52 -3.80 30.76
CA GLY A 572 -21.23 -3.73 31.46
C GLY A 572 -20.40 -5.02 31.52
N ALA A 573 -20.88 -6.10 30.90
CA ALA A 573 -20.31 -7.45 30.99
C ALA A 573 -19.87 -8.04 29.64
N THR A 574 -20.03 -7.31 28.51
CA THR A 574 -19.59 -7.76 27.16
C THR A 574 -18.92 -6.73 26.20
N GLY A 575 -18.28 -5.64 26.67
CA GLY A 575 -17.19 -4.95 25.92
C GLY A 575 -17.57 -3.99 24.78
N ILE A 576 -16.55 -3.31 24.24
CA ILE A 576 -16.67 -2.44 23.04
C ILE A 576 -16.61 -3.35 21.80
N ARG A 577 -17.60 -3.26 20.92
CA ARG A 577 -17.73 -4.05 19.68
C ARG A 577 -17.74 -3.14 18.46
N VAL A 578 -17.24 -3.64 17.32
CA VAL A 578 -17.38 -2.96 16.03
C VAL A 578 -18.77 -3.26 15.46
N ASP A 579 -19.48 -2.23 15.01
CA ASP A 579 -20.81 -2.33 14.43
C ASP A 579 -20.77 -1.97 12.95
N PHE A 580 -21.04 -2.96 12.09
CA PHE A 580 -21.08 -2.78 10.64
C PHE A 580 -22.48 -2.48 10.10
N SER A 581 -23.50 -2.31 10.95
CA SER A 581 -24.89 -2.15 10.51
C SER A 581 -25.07 -0.97 9.56
N LYS A 582 -24.52 0.21 9.89
CA LYS A 582 -24.60 1.40 9.02
C LYS A 582 -23.75 1.25 7.76
N PHE A 583 -22.57 0.65 7.88
CA PHE A 583 -21.69 0.32 6.74
C PHE A 583 -22.41 -0.57 5.73
N ASN A 584 -23.03 -1.66 6.21
CA ASN A 584 -23.79 -2.60 5.39
C ASN A 584 -25.03 -1.93 4.78
N ASN A 585 -25.79 -1.15 5.56
CA ASN A 585 -26.95 -0.41 5.04
C ASN A 585 -26.60 0.55 3.90
N LEU A 586 -25.43 1.21 3.95
CA LEU A 586 -24.97 2.06 2.85
C LEU A 586 -24.66 1.25 1.59
N LEU A 587 -23.96 0.12 1.74
CA LEU A 587 -23.65 -0.80 0.64
C LEU A 587 -24.94 -1.37 0.02
N ASP A 588 -25.84 -1.90 0.85
CA ASP A 588 -27.12 -2.47 0.43
C ASP A 588 -28.02 -1.43 -0.25
N GLY A 589 -28.06 -0.21 0.31
CA GLY A 589 -28.77 0.92 -0.28
C GLY A 589 -28.23 1.28 -1.66
N LYS A 590 -26.90 1.41 -1.80
CA LYS A 590 -26.30 1.72 -3.11
C LYS A 590 -26.54 0.59 -4.11
N PHE A 591 -26.40 -0.67 -3.70
CA PHE A 591 -26.62 -1.82 -4.58
C PHE A 591 -28.06 -1.89 -5.11
N SER A 592 -29.03 -1.52 -4.28
CA SER A 592 -30.44 -1.45 -4.69
C SER A 592 -30.70 -0.38 -5.75
N THR A 593 -29.92 0.71 -5.77
CA THR A 593 -30.10 1.83 -6.73
C THR A 593 -29.16 1.77 -7.93
N ASP A 594 -27.95 1.25 -7.75
CA ASP A 594 -26.86 1.21 -8.71
C ASP A 594 -25.96 0.00 -8.40
N PRO A 595 -26.37 -1.21 -8.81
CA PRO A 595 -25.68 -2.46 -8.45
C PRO A 595 -24.27 -2.55 -9.02
N VAL A 596 -24.02 -1.92 -10.18
CA VAL A 596 -22.70 -1.92 -10.82
C VAL A 596 -21.73 -1.09 -9.98
N ASN A 597 -22.04 0.17 -9.66
CA ASN A 597 -21.13 1.00 -8.87
C ASN A 597 -21.04 0.54 -7.41
N ALA A 598 -22.07 -0.09 -6.85
CA ALA A 598 -21.97 -0.70 -5.54
C ALA A 598 -20.98 -1.87 -5.52
N MET A 599 -21.03 -2.76 -6.52
CA MET A 599 -20.05 -3.85 -6.64
C MET A 599 -18.62 -3.33 -6.84
N VAL A 600 -18.45 -2.27 -7.64
CA VAL A 600 -17.17 -1.56 -7.79
C VAL A 600 -16.65 -1.07 -6.44
N ASP A 601 -17.48 -0.36 -5.66
CA ASP A 601 -17.09 0.13 -4.33
C ASP A 601 -16.71 -1.01 -3.39
N LEU A 602 -17.47 -2.11 -3.37
CA LEU A 602 -17.17 -3.26 -2.52
C LEU A 602 -15.85 -3.94 -2.92
N ALA A 603 -15.59 -4.11 -4.22
CA ALA A 603 -14.35 -4.66 -4.72
C ALA A 603 -13.14 -3.78 -4.34
N GLU A 604 -13.26 -2.45 -4.49
CA GLU A 604 -12.19 -1.50 -4.17
C GLU A 604 -12.02 -1.29 -2.67
N LEU A 605 -13.08 -1.36 -1.86
CA LEU A 605 -12.99 -1.44 -0.40
C LEU A 605 -12.23 -2.68 0.04
N THR A 606 -12.52 -3.83 -0.58
CA THR A 606 -11.83 -5.09 -0.30
C THR A 606 -10.36 -5.00 -0.69
N ALA A 607 -10.03 -4.44 -1.86
CA ALA A 607 -8.65 -4.34 -2.34
C ALA A 607 -7.84 -3.25 -1.60
N SER A 608 -8.31 -2.00 -1.66
CA SER A 608 -7.59 -0.86 -1.10
C SER A 608 -7.69 -0.81 0.42
N GLY A 609 -8.84 -1.20 0.99
CA GLY A 609 -9.12 -1.20 2.42
C GLY A 609 -8.86 -2.53 3.14
N SER A 610 -8.37 -3.57 2.46
CA SER A 610 -8.13 -4.92 3.01
C SER A 610 -7.52 -4.93 4.41
N SER A 611 -6.43 -4.19 4.62
CA SER A 611 -5.71 -4.16 5.90
C SER A 611 -6.56 -3.55 7.02
N LEU A 612 -7.31 -2.49 6.71
CA LEU A 612 -8.22 -1.84 7.65
C LEU A 612 -9.41 -2.75 7.99
N LEU A 613 -10.07 -3.29 6.98
CA LEU A 613 -11.27 -4.12 7.12
C LEU A 613 -10.99 -5.42 7.88
N SER A 614 -9.88 -6.09 7.56
CA SER A 614 -9.44 -7.28 8.29
C SER A 614 -9.10 -6.98 9.76
N ALA A 615 -8.45 -5.85 10.04
CA ALA A 615 -8.11 -5.44 11.41
C ALA A 615 -9.34 -5.21 12.30
N VAL A 616 -10.46 -4.78 11.71
CA VAL A 616 -11.74 -4.62 12.44
C VAL A 616 -12.65 -5.85 12.33
N GLY A 617 -12.21 -6.92 11.67
CA GLY A 617 -12.94 -8.18 11.55
C GLY A 617 -14.06 -8.19 10.51
N TYR A 618 -14.04 -7.26 9.54
CA TYR A 618 -15.01 -7.26 8.44
C TYR A 618 -14.66 -8.33 7.40
N ASP A 619 -15.65 -9.13 7.01
CA ASP A 619 -15.54 -10.20 6.04
C ASP A 619 -16.40 -9.89 4.80
N PRO A 620 -15.79 -9.53 3.65
CA PRO A 620 -16.53 -9.14 2.45
C PRO A 620 -16.98 -10.33 1.59
N THR A 621 -16.54 -11.55 1.89
CA THR A 621 -16.58 -12.69 0.95
C THR A 621 -17.99 -13.09 0.52
N ALA A 622 -18.90 -13.26 1.48
CA ALA A 622 -20.30 -13.61 1.20
C ALA A 622 -20.99 -12.56 0.33
N ARG A 623 -20.76 -11.27 0.62
CA ARG A 623 -21.35 -10.17 -0.12
C ARG A 623 -20.80 -10.07 -1.55
N LEU A 624 -19.48 -10.22 -1.71
CA LEU A 624 -18.83 -10.26 -3.02
C LEU A 624 -19.39 -11.39 -3.89
N LYS A 625 -19.50 -12.61 -3.32
CA LYS A 625 -20.09 -13.77 -4.01
C LYS A 625 -21.53 -13.50 -4.43
N GLN A 626 -22.38 -13.09 -3.49
CA GLN A 626 -23.80 -12.85 -3.74
C GLN A 626 -24.02 -11.77 -4.81
N TRP A 627 -23.33 -10.65 -4.71
CA TRP A 627 -23.47 -9.55 -5.67
C TRP A 627 -22.92 -9.93 -7.05
N ALA A 628 -21.79 -10.63 -7.12
CA ALA A 628 -21.27 -11.14 -8.40
C ALA A 628 -22.31 -12.02 -9.11
N MET A 629 -22.93 -12.97 -8.40
CA MET A 629 -23.99 -13.82 -8.95
C MET A 629 -25.22 -13.03 -9.41
N GLN A 630 -25.64 -12.01 -8.65
CA GLN A 630 -26.78 -11.15 -9.02
C GLN A 630 -26.48 -10.30 -10.26
N LEU A 631 -25.25 -9.80 -10.40
CA LEU A 631 -24.82 -9.07 -11.60
C LEU A 631 -24.75 -10.01 -12.81
N GLN A 632 -24.28 -11.24 -12.62
CA GLN A 632 -24.26 -12.27 -13.67
C GLN A 632 -25.68 -12.61 -14.14
N SER A 633 -26.61 -12.87 -13.20
CA SER A 633 -27.99 -13.23 -13.55
C SER A 633 -28.79 -12.07 -14.16
N SER A 634 -28.46 -10.82 -13.83
CA SER A 634 -29.12 -9.62 -14.38
C SER A 634 -28.49 -9.11 -15.68
N GLY A 635 -27.39 -9.71 -16.16
CA GLY A 635 -26.66 -9.25 -17.33
C GLY A 635 -25.87 -7.95 -17.11
N GLN A 636 -25.66 -7.53 -15.86
CA GLN A 636 -24.88 -6.36 -15.48
C GLN A 636 -23.39 -6.67 -15.22
N TRP A 637 -23.00 -7.94 -15.21
CA TRP A 637 -21.61 -8.37 -14.99
C TRP A 637 -20.63 -7.72 -15.96
N GLN A 638 -20.96 -7.68 -17.26
CA GLN A 638 -20.11 -7.03 -18.27
C GLN A 638 -19.98 -5.52 -18.05
N ASN A 639 -21.02 -4.86 -17.51
CA ASN A 639 -20.95 -3.44 -17.16
C ASN A 639 -19.99 -3.21 -15.99
N PHE A 640 -20.01 -4.09 -14.98
CA PHE A 640 -19.04 -4.10 -13.89
C PHE A 640 -17.61 -4.33 -14.39
N LEU A 641 -17.38 -5.35 -15.21
CA LEU A 641 -16.05 -5.58 -15.80
C LEU A 641 -15.57 -4.39 -16.64
N GLY A 642 -16.49 -3.75 -17.38
CA GLY A 642 -16.20 -2.55 -18.16
C GLY A 642 -15.71 -1.37 -17.32
N GLN A 643 -16.08 -1.29 -16.03
CA GLN A 643 -15.58 -0.27 -15.10
C GLN A 643 -14.08 -0.40 -14.83
N PHE A 644 -13.41 -1.50 -15.19
CA PHE A 644 -11.97 -1.72 -14.97
C PHE A 644 -11.17 -1.86 -16.27
N SER A 645 -11.75 -1.44 -17.41
CA SER A 645 -11.10 -1.52 -18.72
C SER A 645 -9.99 -0.48 -18.96
N ASP A 646 -9.79 0.43 -18.02
CA ASP A 646 -8.71 1.44 -17.99
C ASP A 646 -7.30 0.85 -17.76
N GLY A 647 -7.19 -0.40 -17.30
CA GLY A 647 -5.91 -1.07 -17.06
C GLY A 647 -5.18 -0.65 -15.77
N ILE A 648 -5.85 0.08 -14.87
CA ILE A 648 -5.21 0.65 -13.68
C ILE A 648 -5.14 -0.36 -12.54
N GLU A 649 -6.21 -1.11 -12.24
CA GLU A 649 -6.30 -1.86 -10.96
C GLU A 649 -6.67 -3.33 -11.06
N ALA A 650 -7.43 -3.71 -12.08
CA ALA A 650 -7.97 -5.05 -12.21
C ALA A 650 -7.82 -5.57 -13.64
N GLY A 651 -7.80 -6.90 -13.76
CA GLY A 651 -7.84 -7.61 -15.01
C GLY A 651 -9.11 -8.47 -15.09
N TYR A 652 -9.42 -8.87 -16.31
CA TYR A 652 -10.40 -9.92 -16.56
C TYR A 652 -9.90 -10.80 -17.69
N SER A 653 -9.72 -12.09 -17.42
CA SER A 653 -9.28 -13.05 -18.43
C SER A 653 -9.83 -14.43 -18.12
N ASN A 654 -10.18 -15.19 -19.16
CA ASN A 654 -10.66 -16.58 -19.04
C ASN A 654 -11.78 -16.78 -18.01
N GLY A 655 -12.74 -15.85 -17.95
CA GLY A 655 -13.86 -15.94 -17.00
C GLY A 655 -13.56 -15.39 -15.60
N VAL A 656 -12.32 -14.99 -15.30
CA VAL A 656 -11.93 -14.58 -13.95
C VAL A 656 -11.67 -13.08 -13.90
N PHE A 657 -12.41 -12.38 -13.03
CA PHE A 657 -12.05 -11.03 -12.60
C PHE A 657 -10.97 -11.12 -11.53
N ASN A 658 -9.91 -10.33 -11.65
CA ASN A 658 -8.81 -10.30 -10.70
C ASN A 658 -8.40 -8.88 -10.35
N MET A 659 -8.22 -8.61 -9.06
CA MET A 659 -7.71 -7.33 -8.55
C MET A 659 -6.61 -7.60 -7.52
N LEU A 660 -5.65 -6.70 -7.41
CA LEU A 660 -4.65 -6.76 -6.34
C LEU A 660 -4.99 -5.75 -5.25
N SER A 661 -4.96 -6.21 -4.00
CA SER A 661 -4.98 -5.36 -2.83
C SER A 661 -3.73 -4.46 -2.76
N SER A 662 -3.77 -3.46 -1.89
CA SER A 662 -2.62 -2.59 -1.60
C SER A 662 -1.39 -3.35 -1.09
N ALA A 663 -1.59 -4.52 -0.45
CA ALA A 663 -0.53 -5.41 0.03
C ALA A 663 0.00 -6.38 -1.03
N GLY A 664 -0.54 -6.35 -2.26
CA GLY A 664 -0.17 -7.28 -3.33
C GLY A 664 -0.88 -8.64 -3.26
N ASN A 665 -1.83 -8.82 -2.34
CA ASN A 665 -2.69 -10.02 -2.31
C ASN A 665 -3.75 -9.96 -3.40
N GLY A 666 -4.13 -11.11 -3.97
CA GLY A 666 -5.14 -11.21 -5.02
C GLY A 666 -6.56 -11.31 -4.50
N ILE A 667 -7.50 -10.75 -5.26
CA ILE A 667 -8.95 -10.90 -5.09
C ILE A 667 -9.50 -11.40 -6.44
N PHE A 668 -10.08 -12.59 -6.44
CA PHE A 668 -10.56 -13.27 -7.64
C PHE A 668 -12.04 -13.60 -7.54
N LEU A 669 -12.79 -13.34 -8.62
CA LEU A 669 -14.20 -13.67 -8.77
C LEU A 669 -14.39 -14.40 -10.10
N THR A 670 -14.94 -15.62 -10.08
CA THR A 670 -15.26 -16.36 -11.32
C THR A 670 -16.51 -15.81 -12.00
N SER A 671 -16.64 -16.09 -13.31
CA SER A 671 -17.86 -15.86 -14.07
C SER A 671 -18.87 -16.97 -13.78
N ALA A 672 -20.06 -16.90 -14.39
CA ALA A 672 -21.06 -17.94 -14.25
C ALA A 672 -20.70 -19.27 -14.97
N ASP A 673 -19.60 -19.28 -15.75
CA ASP A 673 -19.10 -20.44 -16.46
C ASP A 673 -17.97 -21.10 -15.67
N SER A 674 -17.67 -22.36 -16.00
CA SER A 674 -16.57 -23.11 -15.40
C SER A 674 -15.23 -22.39 -15.60
N SER A 675 -14.59 -22.03 -14.49
CA SER A 675 -13.38 -21.21 -14.47
C SER A 675 -12.23 -21.89 -13.71
N THR A 676 -11.00 -21.49 -14.04
CA THR A 676 -9.81 -21.92 -13.29
C THR A 676 -9.07 -20.69 -12.80
N VAL A 677 -8.91 -20.59 -11.48
CA VAL A 677 -8.12 -19.58 -10.80
C VAL A 677 -6.84 -20.23 -10.32
N GLN A 678 -5.69 -19.68 -10.75
CA GLN A 678 -4.38 -20.03 -10.23
C GLN A 678 -3.72 -18.76 -9.72
N ASP A 679 -3.62 -18.66 -8.40
CA ASP A 679 -2.96 -17.55 -7.75
C ASP A 679 -1.53 -17.91 -7.33
N ASN A 680 -0.64 -16.93 -7.45
CA ASN A 680 0.76 -17.02 -6.99
C ASN A 680 1.12 -15.85 -6.07
N ASN A 681 0.13 -15.05 -5.65
CA ASN A 681 0.31 -13.92 -4.75
C ASN A 681 0.37 -14.38 -3.28
N GLY A 682 0.36 -13.40 -2.35
CA GLY A 682 0.29 -13.62 -0.91
C GLY A 682 -1.10 -14.10 -0.45
N SER A 683 -1.55 -13.67 0.73
CA SER A 683 -2.84 -14.05 1.34
C SER A 683 -4.06 -13.52 0.56
N SER A 684 -4.59 -14.32 -0.36
CA SER A 684 -5.58 -13.94 -1.36
C SER A 684 -7.01 -14.41 -1.03
N ILE A 685 -7.99 -13.81 -1.71
CA ILE A 685 -9.40 -14.20 -1.67
C ILE A 685 -9.80 -14.73 -3.06
N LEU A 686 -10.21 -16.00 -3.14
CA LEU A 686 -10.65 -16.65 -4.36
C LEU A 686 -12.10 -17.06 -4.20
N ILE A 687 -13.01 -16.51 -5.02
CA ILE A 687 -14.45 -16.74 -4.90
C ILE A 687 -14.98 -17.34 -6.21
N ALA A 688 -15.50 -18.56 -6.10
CA ALA A 688 -16.31 -19.18 -7.14
C ALA A 688 -17.76 -18.68 -7.06
N THR A 689 -18.39 -18.42 -8.22
CA THR A 689 -19.81 -18.05 -8.31
C THR A 689 -20.68 -19.22 -8.71
N THR A 690 -20.82 -19.51 -10.00
CA THR A 690 -21.57 -20.66 -10.51
C THR A 690 -20.76 -21.38 -11.56
N GLY A 691 -21.00 -22.68 -11.71
CA GLY A 691 -20.29 -23.52 -12.68
C GLY A 691 -19.32 -24.46 -11.97
N ASN A 692 -18.50 -25.15 -12.77
CA ASN A 692 -17.52 -26.08 -12.24
C ASN A 692 -16.16 -25.38 -12.15
N ASP A 693 -15.79 -24.95 -10.95
CA ASP A 693 -14.64 -24.09 -10.74
C ASP A 693 -13.46 -24.83 -10.13
N THR A 694 -12.25 -24.37 -10.46
CA THR A 694 -11.01 -24.82 -9.85
C THR A 694 -10.30 -23.62 -9.23
N LEU A 695 -10.19 -23.60 -7.91
CA LEU A 695 -9.55 -22.54 -7.13
C LEU A 695 -8.24 -23.09 -6.55
N ILE A 696 -7.11 -22.59 -7.04
CA ILE A 696 -5.78 -22.95 -6.55
C ILE A 696 -5.10 -21.69 -6.09
N SER A 697 -4.87 -21.57 -4.78
CA SER A 697 -4.19 -20.40 -4.21
C SER A 697 -2.68 -20.58 -4.13
N GLY A 698 -2.00 -19.55 -3.62
CA GLY A 698 -0.55 -19.39 -3.66
C GLY A 698 0.13 -19.82 -2.37
N LYS A 699 0.99 -18.94 -1.84
CA LYS A 699 1.54 -19.06 -0.50
C LYS A 699 0.90 -17.94 0.33
N GLY A 700 0.50 -18.23 1.55
CA GLY A 700 -0.14 -17.23 2.39
C GLY A 700 -1.35 -17.82 3.09
N ASN A 701 -2.06 -17.00 3.85
CA ASN A 701 -3.30 -17.42 4.48
C ASN A 701 -4.43 -17.04 3.55
N ASP A 702 -4.85 -17.97 2.70
CA ASP A 702 -5.81 -17.72 1.63
C ASP A 702 -7.24 -17.97 2.10
N THR A 703 -8.21 -17.35 1.42
CA THR A 703 -9.64 -17.63 1.60
C THR A 703 -10.21 -18.12 0.29
N LEU A 704 -10.63 -19.39 0.25
CA LEU A 704 -11.21 -20.04 -0.92
C LEU A 704 -12.71 -20.27 -0.67
N VAL A 705 -13.56 -19.69 -1.50
CA VAL A 705 -15.02 -19.72 -1.34
C VAL A 705 -15.63 -20.55 -2.46
N ALA A 706 -16.33 -21.62 -2.09
CA ALA A 706 -17.06 -22.46 -3.04
C ALA A 706 -18.22 -21.69 -3.70
N GLY A 707 -18.48 -22.02 -4.95
CA GLY A 707 -19.61 -21.53 -5.73
C GLY A 707 -20.65 -22.63 -5.96
N ILE A 708 -21.78 -22.28 -6.56
CA ILE A 708 -22.83 -23.24 -6.94
C ILE A 708 -22.32 -24.14 -8.08
N GLY A 709 -22.23 -25.44 -7.79
CA GLY A 709 -21.80 -26.45 -8.75
C GLY A 709 -20.77 -27.38 -8.13
N TYR A 710 -19.77 -27.78 -8.92
CA TYR A 710 -18.60 -28.49 -8.40
C TYR A 710 -17.44 -27.50 -8.24
N THR A 711 -16.88 -27.35 -7.05
CA THR A 711 -15.67 -26.53 -6.82
C THR A 711 -14.52 -27.41 -6.33
N TYR A 712 -13.41 -27.44 -7.06
CA TYR A 712 -12.13 -27.94 -6.56
C TYR A 712 -11.35 -26.82 -5.88
N MET A 713 -10.85 -27.04 -4.66
CA MET A 713 -10.16 -26.03 -3.87
C MET A 713 -8.83 -26.55 -3.31
N ALA A 714 -7.73 -25.88 -3.64
CA ALA A 714 -6.40 -26.18 -3.13
C ALA A 714 -5.73 -24.93 -2.57
N GLY A 715 -5.66 -24.83 -1.23
CA GLY A 715 -5.07 -23.71 -0.49
C GLY A 715 -3.53 -23.67 -0.52
N ARG A 716 -2.91 -24.83 -0.83
CA ARG A 716 -1.46 -25.01 -0.76
C ARG A 716 -0.91 -24.57 0.61
N SER A 717 0.09 -23.69 0.66
CA SER A 717 0.88 -23.43 1.87
C SER A 717 0.42 -22.20 2.63
N GLY A 718 0.00 -22.40 3.87
CA GLY A 718 -0.34 -21.37 4.84
C GLY A 718 -1.62 -21.76 5.57
N ALA A 719 -2.09 -20.92 6.48
CA ALA A 719 -3.31 -21.19 7.25
C ALA A 719 -4.53 -20.68 6.47
N ASP A 720 -5.09 -21.54 5.64
CA ASP A 720 -6.15 -21.23 4.69
C ASP A 720 -7.55 -21.40 5.28
N THR A 721 -8.48 -20.59 4.81
CA THR A 721 -9.91 -20.67 5.13
C THR A 721 -10.68 -21.13 3.90
N TYR A 722 -11.34 -22.29 4.03
CA TYR A 722 -12.23 -22.83 3.02
C TYR A 722 -13.66 -22.50 3.42
N VAL A 723 -14.41 -21.79 2.59
CA VAL A 723 -15.78 -21.37 2.88
C VAL A 723 -16.75 -22.17 2.02
N PHE A 724 -17.74 -22.77 2.66
CA PHE A 724 -18.80 -23.54 2.00
C PHE A 724 -20.17 -23.16 2.58
N GLU A 725 -21.09 -22.77 1.70
CA GLU A 725 -22.44 -22.33 2.06
C GLU A 725 -23.49 -23.32 1.59
N ARG A 726 -24.61 -23.39 2.33
CA ARG A 726 -25.80 -24.15 1.92
C ARG A 726 -26.26 -23.74 0.51
N GLY A 727 -26.33 -24.72 -0.38
CA GLY A 727 -26.69 -24.58 -1.79
C GLY A 727 -25.51 -24.54 -2.77
N ASP A 728 -24.27 -24.61 -2.28
CA ASP A 728 -23.07 -24.59 -3.13
C ASP A 728 -22.87 -25.88 -3.94
N GLY A 729 -23.53 -26.98 -3.59
CA GLY A 729 -23.34 -28.26 -4.24
C GLY A 729 -22.12 -28.99 -3.72
N ILE A 730 -21.14 -29.29 -4.58
CA ILE A 730 -20.03 -30.16 -4.23
C ILE A 730 -18.73 -29.37 -4.13
N ALA A 731 -18.06 -29.45 -2.99
CA ALA A 731 -16.72 -28.93 -2.80
C ALA A 731 -15.72 -30.07 -2.56
N GLU A 732 -14.63 -30.10 -3.33
CA GLU A 732 -13.49 -30.98 -3.11
C GLU A 732 -12.28 -30.18 -2.64
N MET A 733 -11.77 -30.51 -1.46
CA MET A 733 -10.71 -29.75 -0.80
C MET A 733 -9.43 -30.57 -0.70
N GLU A 734 -8.40 -30.09 -1.38
CA GLU A 734 -7.03 -30.52 -1.20
C GLU A 734 -6.35 -29.55 -0.23
N THR A 735 -6.23 -29.95 1.04
CA THR A 735 -5.49 -29.18 2.05
C THR A 735 -4.00 -29.52 1.98
N SER A 736 -3.11 -28.74 2.57
CA SER A 736 -1.72 -29.18 2.83
C SER A 736 -1.48 -29.35 4.33
N GLY A 737 -0.53 -30.21 4.69
CA GLY A 737 -0.21 -30.52 6.09
C GLY A 737 0.48 -29.36 6.83
N GLY A 738 0.29 -29.31 8.15
CA GLY A 738 1.12 -28.56 9.08
C GLY A 738 0.64 -27.13 9.33
N GLN A 739 -0.54 -26.80 8.81
CA GLN A 739 -1.10 -25.45 8.83
C GLN A 739 -2.45 -25.41 9.56
N ASN A 740 -2.82 -24.26 10.12
CA ASN A 740 -4.06 -24.07 10.87
C ASN A 740 -5.27 -23.85 9.94
N ASN A 741 -5.48 -24.74 8.96
CA ASN A 741 -6.55 -24.61 7.98
C ASN A 741 -7.94 -24.75 8.63
N VAL A 742 -8.89 -23.94 8.19
CA VAL A 742 -10.26 -23.90 8.72
C VAL A 742 -11.26 -24.12 7.59
N LEU A 743 -12.21 -25.03 7.80
CA LEU A 743 -13.44 -25.09 7.01
C LEU A 743 -14.52 -24.27 7.71
N GLN A 744 -14.93 -23.15 7.12
CA GLN A 744 -16.03 -22.33 7.59
C GLN A 744 -17.32 -22.72 6.84
N LEU A 745 -18.29 -23.22 7.59
CA LEU A 745 -19.60 -23.60 7.08
C LEU A 745 -20.62 -22.49 7.33
N THR A 746 -21.23 -21.99 6.26
CA THR A 746 -22.27 -20.96 6.34
C THR A 746 -23.65 -21.62 6.22
N ASN A 747 -24.53 -21.34 7.19
CA ASN A 747 -25.88 -21.92 7.28
C ASN A 747 -25.94 -23.45 7.47
N TYR A 748 -24.88 -24.05 8.02
CA TYR A 748 -24.84 -25.44 8.47
C TYR A 748 -24.35 -25.57 9.91
N ASN A 749 -25.05 -26.39 10.68
CA ASN A 749 -24.68 -26.79 12.02
C ASN A 749 -24.24 -28.25 12.03
N ARG A 750 -23.62 -28.69 13.13
CA ARG A 750 -23.19 -30.08 13.29
C ARG A 750 -24.34 -31.08 13.10
N SER A 751 -25.57 -30.71 13.46
CA SER A 751 -26.76 -31.56 13.31
C SER A 751 -27.18 -31.80 11.85
N ASP A 752 -26.75 -30.96 10.91
CA ASP A 752 -27.05 -31.12 9.48
C ASP A 752 -26.12 -32.15 8.81
N LEU A 753 -25.08 -32.59 9.51
CA LEU A 753 -23.94 -33.29 8.94
C LEU A 753 -23.94 -34.80 9.24
N VAL A 754 -23.82 -35.61 8.19
CA VAL A 754 -23.49 -37.04 8.25
C VAL A 754 -22.08 -37.25 7.71
N LEU A 755 -21.19 -37.80 8.54
CA LEU A 755 -19.83 -38.13 8.14
C LEU A 755 -19.76 -39.49 7.45
N ARG A 756 -19.11 -39.54 6.28
CA ARG A 756 -18.88 -40.76 5.50
C ARG A 756 -17.40 -40.90 5.14
N GLN A 757 -16.98 -42.13 4.93
CA GLN A 757 -15.68 -42.45 4.36
C GLN A 757 -15.86 -42.98 2.94
N ASP A 758 -15.12 -42.42 1.99
CA ASP A 758 -15.03 -42.89 0.62
C ASP A 758 -13.54 -43.08 0.25
N GLY A 759 -13.08 -44.34 0.29
CA GLY A 759 -11.65 -44.65 0.19
C GLY A 759 -10.83 -43.93 1.28
N ASN A 760 -9.93 -43.05 0.85
CA ASN A 760 -9.09 -42.22 1.72
C ASN A 760 -9.67 -40.84 2.02
N THR A 761 -10.83 -40.51 1.46
CA THR A 761 -11.48 -39.20 1.58
C THR A 761 -12.50 -39.21 2.72
N MET A 762 -12.46 -38.17 3.55
CA MET A 762 -13.54 -37.89 4.49
C MET A 762 -14.60 -37.04 3.79
N VAL A 763 -15.85 -37.50 3.84
CA VAL A 763 -16.98 -36.87 3.17
C VAL A 763 -17.93 -36.32 4.23
N LEU A 764 -18.17 -35.02 4.17
CA LEU A 764 -19.17 -34.32 4.94
C LEU A 764 -20.42 -34.19 4.05
N ASP A 765 -21.46 -34.99 4.35
CA ASP A 765 -22.70 -35.05 3.58
C ASP A 765 -23.81 -34.33 4.35
N PHE A 766 -24.44 -33.33 3.72
CA PHE A 766 -25.49 -32.52 4.34
C PHE A 766 -26.91 -32.95 3.94
N GLY A 767 -27.05 -34.04 3.18
CA GLY A 767 -28.34 -34.67 2.85
C GLY A 767 -29.23 -33.92 1.85
N ASN A 768 -28.88 -32.69 1.46
CA ASN A 768 -29.60 -31.88 0.48
C ASN A 768 -28.91 -31.83 -0.91
N GLY A 769 -27.93 -32.71 -1.14
CA GLY A 769 -27.09 -32.70 -2.35
C GLY A 769 -25.77 -31.95 -2.17
N ASP A 770 -25.64 -31.19 -1.08
CA ASP A 770 -24.41 -30.49 -0.73
C ASP A 770 -23.41 -31.44 -0.05
N VAL A 771 -22.17 -31.41 -0.50
CA VAL A 771 -21.12 -32.33 -0.05
C VAL A 771 -19.76 -31.63 -0.02
N VAL A 772 -19.06 -31.73 1.11
CA VAL A 772 -17.64 -31.37 1.22
C VAL A 772 -16.78 -32.64 1.28
N ARG A 773 -15.80 -32.77 0.40
CA ARG A 773 -14.83 -33.86 0.38
C ARG A 773 -13.47 -33.36 0.82
N LEU A 774 -12.95 -33.90 1.92
CA LEU A 774 -11.58 -33.65 2.37
C LEU A 774 -10.68 -34.76 1.84
N HIS A 775 -9.96 -34.46 0.76
CA HIS A 775 -9.15 -35.42 0.02
C HIS A 775 -8.03 -35.98 0.90
N ASP A 776 -7.78 -37.28 0.79
CA ASP A 776 -6.72 -38.02 1.50
C ASP A 776 -6.71 -37.90 3.03
N TYR A 777 -7.79 -37.45 3.67
CA TYR A 777 -7.87 -37.32 5.14
C TYR A 777 -7.37 -38.58 5.88
N PHE A 778 -7.84 -39.77 5.48
CA PHE A 778 -7.48 -41.02 6.14
C PHE A 778 -6.08 -41.54 5.77
N LEU A 779 -5.67 -41.34 4.51
CA LEU A 779 -4.28 -41.62 4.10
C LEU A 779 -3.32 -40.76 4.91
N ARG A 780 -3.71 -39.51 5.16
CA ARG A 780 -2.86 -38.54 5.82
C ARG A 780 -2.60 -38.81 7.28
N GLN A 781 -3.61 -39.29 7.99
CA GLN A 781 -3.45 -39.80 9.35
C GLN A 781 -2.37 -40.89 9.45
N GLN A 782 -2.30 -41.75 8.43
CA GLN A 782 -1.39 -42.90 8.41
C GLN A 782 0.04 -42.51 8.00
N VAL A 783 0.19 -41.67 6.98
CA VAL A 783 1.48 -41.44 6.30
C VAL A 783 2.24 -40.23 6.85
N TRP A 784 1.55 -39.18 7.32
CA TRP A 784 2.19 -37.92 7.77
C TRP A 784 2.03 -37.67 9.28
N GLY A 785 2.08 -38.72 10.10
CA GLY A 785 2.14 -38.58 11.56
C GLY A 785 0.91 -37.93 12.20
N GLY A 786 -0.28 -38.10 11.59
CA GLY A 786 -1.53 -37.51 12.06
C GLY A 786 -1.86 -36.13 11.48
N ASP A 787 -1.00 -35.60 10.63
CA ASP A 787 -1.22 -34.31 9.95
C ASP A 787 -2.15 -34.49 8.74
N VAL A 788 -3.42 -34.13 8.92
CA VAL A 788 -4.50 -34.30 7.93
C VAL A 788 -4.77 -33.05 7.10
N GLY A 789 -3.94 -32.02 7.26
CA GLY A 789 -4.05 -30.74 6.57
C GLY A 789 -5.20 -29.84 7.00
N MET A 790 -6.42 -30.35 7.21
CA MET A 790 -7.51 -29.56 7.80
C MET A 790 -7.38 -29.53 9.33
N ARG A 791 -7.47 -28.38 10.00
CA ARG A 791 -7.33 -28.30 11.47
C ARG A 791 -8.67 -28.28 12.19
N SER A 792 -9.63 -27.51 11.68
CA SER A 792 -10.92 -27.32 12.35
C SER A 792 -12.06 -27.04 11.38
N VAL A 793 -13.28 -27.32 11.82
CA VAL A 793 -14.52 -26.93 11.17
C VAL A 793 -15.24 -25.93 12.07
N GLN A 794 -15.61 -24.78 11.51
CA GLN A 794 -16.45 -23.77 12.13
C GLN A 794 -17.87 -23.89 11.57
N PHE A 795 -18.86 -24.05 12.45
CA PHE A 795 -20.27 -24.14 12.11
C PHE A 795 -20.97 -22.78 12.17
N ALA A 796 -22.19 -22.72 11.63
CA ALA A 796 -22.98 -21.49 11.53
C ALA A 796 -23.38 -20.90 12.90
N ASP A 797 -23.53 -21.74 13.93
CA ASP A 797 -23.78 -21.30 15.31
C ASP A 797 -22.52 -20.74 16.02
N GLY A 798 -21.39 -20.67 15.31
CA GLY A 798 -20.11 -20.21 15.84
C GLY A 798 -19.30 -21.30 16.54
N THR A 799 -19.85 -22.50 16.73
CA THR A 799 -19.13 -23.63 17.31
C THR A 799 -17.96 -24.01 16.41
N GLN A 800 -16.77 -24.14 17.00
CA GLN A 800 -15.59 -24.65 16.31
C GLN A 800 -15.22 -26.01 16.88
N MET A 801 -15.11 -27.02 16.01
CA MET A 801 -14.62 -28.35 16.35
C MET A 801 -13.28 -28.58 15.66
N SER A 802 -12.31 -29.17 16.36
CA SER A 802 -11.13 -29.69 15.66
C SER A 802 -11.55 -30.81 14.71
N ILE A 803 -10.79 -31.01 13.64
CA ILE A 803 -11.12 -32.07 12.67
C ILE A 803 -11.08 -33.46 13.30
N ALA A 804 -10.24 -33.66 14.33
CA ALA A 804 -10.11 -34.91 15.05
C ALA A 804 -11.33 -35.17 15.94
N GLU A 805 -11.84 -34.14 16.62
CA GLU A 805 -13.09 -34.22 17.39
C GLU A 805 -14.29 -34.45 16.49
N LEU A 806 -14.35 -33.76 15.35
CA LEU A 806 -15.41 -33.97 14.37
C LEU A 806 -15.40 -35.41 13.87
N ALA A 807 -14.23 -35.93 13.51
CA ALA A 807 -14.10 -37.32 13.08
C ALA A 807 -14.47 -38.32 14.19
N ALA A 808 -14.12 -38.06 15.44
CA ALA A 808 -14.52 -38.94 16.55
C ALA A 808 -16.02 -38.84 16.92
N SER A 809 -16.76 -37.86 16.38
CA SER A 809 -18.16 -37.62 16.75
C SER A 809 -19.13 -38.62 16.12
N ALA A 810 -20.15 -39.02 16.88
CA ALA A 810 -21.22 -39.90 16.42
C ALA A 810 -22.11 -39.19 15.39
N ASN A 811 -22.50 -39.89 14.31
CA ASN A 811 -23.63 -39.43 13.51
C ASN A 811 -24.94 -39.86 14.18
N THR A 812 -25.92 -38.95 14.23
CA THR A 812 -27.29 -39.27 14.62
C THR A 812 -28.17 -39.18 13.38
N VAL A 813 -28.71 -40.31 12.94
CA VAL A 813 -29.54 -40.40 11.72
C VAL A 813 -30.94 -40.81 12.10
N HIS A 814 -31.92 -40.02 11.67
CA HIS A 814 -33.33 -40.32 11.87
C HIS A 814 -33.96 -40.79 10.56
N GLY A 815 -34.45 -42.02 10.54
CA GLY A 815 -35.29 -42.54 9.47
C GLY A 815 -36.71 -42.00 9.60
N ASN A 816 -37.35 -41.73 8.47
CA ASN A 816 -38.80 -41.47 8.40
C ASN A 816 -39.30 -41.70 6.98
N GLY A 817 -40.29 -42.58 6.83
CA GLY A 817 -40.77 -43.08 5.54
C GLY A 817 -39.88 -44.19 4.97
N ASP A 818 -40.37 -44.86 3.93
CA ASP A 818 -39.64 -45.96 3.27
C ASP A 818 -38.32 -45.46 2.68
N GLY A 819 -37.19 -46.10 3.02
CA GLY A 819 -35.88 -45.66 2.53
C GLY A 819 -34.70 -46.38 3.15
N THR A 820 -33.48 -46.03 2.72
CA THR A 820 -32.22 -46.51 3.32
C THR A 820 -31.48 -45.37 3.98
N PHE A 821 -31.14 -45.55 5.27
CA PHE A 821 -30.48 -44.56 6.10
C PHE A 821 -29.18 -45.17 6.64
N SER A 822 -28.04 -44.53 6.36
CA SER A 822 -26.73 -45.05 6.76
C SER A 822 -26.07 -44.14 7.79
N GLY A 823 -25.54 -44.73 8.85
CA GLY A 823 -24.74 -44.06 9.88
C GLY A 823 -23.37 -43.63 9.37
N GLY A 824 -22.90 -44.18 8.25
CA GLY A 824 -21.61 -43.80 7.67
C GLY A 824 -20.41 -44.30 8.48
N TRP A 825 -19.46 -43.42 8.77
CA TRP A 825 -18.24 -43.73 9.51
C TRP A 825 -18.31 -43.21 10.95
N GLY A 826 -17.86 -44.00 11.92
CA GLY A 826 -17.85 -43.67 13.34
C GLY A 826 -18.88 -44.47 14.15
N ASN A 827 -18.93 -44.23 15.46
CA ASN A 827 -19.91 -44.87 16.33
C ASN A 827 -21.26 -44.14 16.18
N ASN A 828 -22.25 -44.72 15.50
CA ASN A 828 -23.44 -43.96 15.08
C ASN A 828 -24.69 -44.31 15.89
N ILE A 829 -25.67 -43.42 15.89
CA ILE A 829 -27.01 -43.65 16.46
C ILE A 829 -28.01 -43.54 15.30
N LEU A 830 -28.66 -44.63 14.95
CA LEU A 830 -29.69 -44.66 13.92
C LEU A 830 -31.04 -44.94 14.59
N ILE A 831 -32.02 -44.07 14.35
CA ILE A 831 -33.35 -44.17 14.95
C ILE A 831 -34.38 -44.20 13.80
N GLY A 832 -35.03 -45.34 13.62
CA GLY A 832 -36.13 -45.54 12.66
C GLY A 832 -37.37 -44.74 13.06
N GLY A 833 -38.19 -44.44 12.05
CA GLY A 833 -39.37 -43.59 12.15
C GLY A 833 -40.63 -44.36 11.85
N ALA A 834 -41.53 -43.80 11.05
CA ALA A 834 -42.69 -44.52 10.53
C ALA A 834 -42.45 -44.85 9.04
N GLY A 835 -42.59 -46.13 8.66
CA GLY A 835 -42.29 -46.60 7.31
C GLY A 835 -41.50 -47.91 7.33
N ASN A 836 -41.11 -48.41 6.15
CA ASN A 836 -40.25 -49.58 6.02
C ASN A 836 -38.81 -49.11 5.76
N GLU A 837 -38.01 -48.97 6.82
CA GLU A 837 -36.66 -48.42 6.73
C GLU A 837 -35.57 -49.49 6.67
N THR A 838 -34.52 -49.27 5.88
CA THR A 838 -33.25 -49.99 5.98
C THR A 838 -32.24 -49.13 6.72
N LEU A 839 -31.93 -49.47 7.98
CA LEU A 839 -30.94 -48.75 8.80
C LEU A 839 -29.58 -49.46 8.71
N VAL A 840 -28.55 -48.77 8.20
CA VAL A 840 -27.21 -49.31 7.99
C VAL A 840 -26.21 -48.68 8.95
N GLY A 841 -25.76 -49.42 9.96
CA GLY A 841 -24.89 -48.91 11.03
C GLY A 841 -23.51 -48.44 10.59
N GLY A 842 -23.00 -48.95 9.46
CA GLY A 842 -21.75 -48.50 8.85
C GLY A 842 -20.49 -49.03 9.55
N ASN A 843 -19.47 -48.18 9.68
CA ASN A 843 -18.20 -48.54 10.33
C ASN A 843 -18.14 -48.02 11.76
N GLY A 844 -17.90 -48.88 12.75
CA GLY A 844 -17.79 -48.48 14.16
C GLY A 844 -18.87 -49.15 15.03
N ASN A 845 -18.92 -48.81 16.31
CA ASN A 845 -19.93 -49.35 17.22
C ASN A 845 -21.20 -48.49 17.14
N SER A 846 -22.22 -48.97 16.44
CA SER A 846 -23.46 -48.23 16.21
C SER A 846 -24.63 -48.76 17.07
N THR A 847 -25.51 -47.86 17.47
CA THR A 847 -26.81 -48.18 18.10
C THR A 847 -27.91 -48.04 17.04
N LEU A 848 -28.65 -49.11 16.76
CA LEU A 848 -29.73 -49.12 15.77
C LEU A 848 -31.07 -49.39 16.45
N VAL A 849 -31.95 -48.40 16.46
CA VAL A 849 -33.30 -48.50 17.01
C VAL A 849 -34.28 -48.54 15.85
N ALA A 850 -34.95 -49.68 15.64
CA ALA A 850 -36.04 -49.79 14.67
C ALA A 850 -37.26 -48.96 15.10
N GLY A 851 -38.01 -48.46 14.11
CA GLY A 851 -39.20 -47.65 14.29
C GLY A 851 -40.48 -48.48 14.14
N VAL A 852 -41.52 -47.83 13.61
CA VAL A 852 -42.81 -48.45 13.27
C VAL A 852 -42.81 -48.83 11.79
N GLY A 853 -42.90 -50.13 11.50
CA GLY A 853 -43.04 -50.68 10.16
C GLY A 853 -42.17 -51.92 9.97
N ASN A 854 -41.93 -52.34 8.73
CA ASN A 854 -41.05 -53.47 8.44
C ASN A 854 -39.63 -52.98 8.18
N ASP A 855 -38.86 -52.82 9.25
CA ASP A 855 -37.48 -52.32 9.17
C ASP A 855 -36.45 -53.44 8.97
N LEU A 856 -35.38 -53.10 8.23
CA LEU A 856 -34.20 -53.93 8.04
C LEU A 856 -32.99 -53.26 8.73
N LEU A 857 -32.52 -53.86 9.82
CA LEU A 857 -31.31 -53.40 10.51
C LEU A 857 -30.07 -54.12 9.96
N GLN A 858 -29.17 -53.37 9.34
CA GLN A 858 -27.85 -53.82 8.89
C GLN A 858 -26.79 -53.21 9.80
N ALA A 859 -26.39 -53.94 10.84
CA ALA A 859 -25.49 -53.45 11.88
C ALA A 859 -24.16 -52.87 11.37
N GLY A 860 -23.59 -53.41 10.29
CA GLY A 860 -22.27 -52.99 9.78
C GLY A 860 -21.12 -53.66 10.52
N SER A 861 -19.95 -53.03 10.54
CA SER A 861 -18.77 -53.52 11.28
C SER A 861 -18.84 -53.09 12.76
N GLY A 862 -17.96 -53.61 13.63
CA GLY A 862 -17.92 -53.22 15.05
C GLY A 862 -18.94 -53.93 15.96
N ASN A 863 -19.00 -53.48 17.22
CA ASN A 863 -19.93 -53.95 18.25
C ASN A 863 -21.18 -53.07 18.24
N ASN A 864 -22.26 -53.58 17.66
CA ASN A 864 -23.49 -52.82 17.46
C ASN A 864 -24.56 -53.22 18.49
N THR A 865 -25.37 -52.26 18.93
CA THR A 865 -26.45 -52.44 19.91
C THR A 865 -27.81 -52.22 19.28
#